data_AF-A0A9W7ADZ7-F1
#
_entry.id   AF-A0A9W7ADZ7-F1
#
_cell.length_a   1.000
_cell.length_b   1.000
_cell.length_c   1.000
_cell.angle_alpha   90.00
_cell.angle_beta   90.00
_cell.angle_gamma   90.00
#
_symmetry.space_group_name_H-M   'P 1'
#
loop_
_entity.id
_entity.type
_entity.pdbx_description
1 polymer ?
#
loop_
_entity_poly.entity_id
_entity_poly.type
_entity_poly.pdbx_seq_one_letter_code
_entity_poly.pdbx_strand_id
1 'polypeptide(L)'
;MVGSRYSVLSLVSLLLLNLWATAQLAASATASSTTECTQLKTTLNYSQSNSPRDISQVLRVVVEKVNRELEGVIDVDVEWTGSELHRKVGQYTIKSSVTRRTTSPSGLEITAKECFEVPFVIEDTDECSLPVGHVMAHKCHESAACVNTNGGYECKCEGEGLWGKSLMEGTARGKPSTEGECEEGDEECRGGFVCPVDPCGVNGDSDCDVAKGAKCASEVFKDGTGVKYTCQCPSKTLGNGHVCTASDDVPSPKVGFDGKPTEATITADYCSCTTPSVDQCAGFPACAAKNTACKTQKDGSSPSCECKTGYVETKEHGCVDETPPKLKLRCDPDGDGVTRLRQGDNYEECAVDIEDDNAEDLARTLKITYSDPLPSGCLRKMGEFHVNYTVASPWTEPPFQRVTRTVRVGDLDECKISAQEESHFCLEALPRCDISAGAICKNTPGSYTCECPKCTEGDGFLPISGLKLNDPSSPVNYSGGTGCTDNCKPTITLKGPNPKVFRACKCGGLLGMTKHARGIERNEGEAGNFDADVKTLIKASSGAELCATKENKDVVEPGMCAAAVDHTPDGVVDLTAQIQVGDPVKHPTKKNSWRVPYNVVDKAGNRAQTVWRDVRVDELTFDELEAVMREEFEVEKKKAVEEAVAAASRKERQDCEGQKRELRVDLENAADDGPQNKRGKRARGASSCPKCETCPPPPTCGEDDGKSTTKLSNELRTCKTDLANAKRRGAAAVSDSDADERSNILASLEDLFPLFLLLIVGCSAVGLLIMIMQRAKSVLGGGGGDGKTGKASNDERAAALAKSVYYHSPRHGAQPIGSPNGNGNGGGVRTRSSQQSPLFGGLSSSGAGGGQAGSQGGAQGGGVSGVFSPASVGSVQSPAYSLSPITPRSSRR
;
A
#
# COMPACT_ATOMS: atom_id res chain seq x y z
N MET A 1 84.77 -35.91 -13.18
CA MET A 1 83.62 -35.79 -14.11
C MET A 1 82.44 -36.66 -13.64
N VAL A 2 81.77 -36.32 -12.54
CA VAL A 2 80.48 -36.94 -12.12
C VAL A 2 79.66 -35.90 -11.33
N GLY A 3 79.50 -34.69 -11.86
CA GLY A 3 78.87 -33.57 -11.13
C GLY A 3 77.87 -32.74 -11.92
N SER A 4 77.64 -33.03 -13.20
CA SER A 4 76.84 -32.14 -14.07
C SER A 4 75.63 -32.80 -14.73
N ARG A 5 75.33 -34.07 -14.42
CA ARG A 5 74.17 -34.79 -15.01
C ARG A 5 72.93 -34.84 -14.12
N TYR A 6 73.04 -34.54 -12.83
CA TYR A 6 71.88 -34.55 -11.91
C TYR A 6 71.08 -33.24 -11.90
N SER A 7 71.66 -32.12 -12.34
CA SER A 7 70.96 -30.83 -12.34
C SER A 7 69.92 -30.72 -13.48
N VAL A 8 70.23 -31.28 -14.65
CA VAL A 8 69.33 -31.22 -15.82
C VAL A 8 68.11 -32.12 -15.65
N LEU A 9 68.26 -33.31 -15.07
CA LEU A 9 67.14 -34.22 -14.82
C LEU A 9 66.16 -33.71 -13.74
N SER A 10 66.66 -32.96 -12.75
CA SER A 10 65.82 -32.34 -11.72
C SER A 10 65.01 -31.17 -12.28
N LEU A 11 65.64 -30.32 -13.11
CA LEU A 11 64.96 -29.21 -13.79
C LEU A 11 63.89 -29.70 -14.79
N VAL A 12 64.17 -30.77 -15.54
CA VAL A 12 63.20 -31.36 -16.46
C VAL A 12 62.04 -32.01 -15.70
N SER A 13 62.28 -32.65 -14.56
CA SER A 13 61.20 -33.20 -13.72
C SER A 13 60.33 -32.11 -13.11
N LEU A 14 60.92 -31.00 -12.65
CA LEU A 14 60.18 -29.84 -12.12
C LEU A 14 59.36 -29.11 -13.20
N LEU A 15 59.88 -29.04 -14.42
CA LEU A 15 59.14 -28.49 -15.57
C LEU A 15 57.98 -29.41 -15.98
N LEU A 16 58.20 -30.73 -16.00
CA LEU A 16 57.13 -31.70 -16.32
C LEU A 16 56.07 -31.76 -15.22
N LEU A 17 56.43 -31.65 -13.94
CA LEU A 17 55.47 -31.54 -12.84
C LEU A 17 54.66 -30.23 -12.89
N ASN A 18 55.29 -29.10 -13.27
CA ASN A 18 54.56 -27.85 -13.48
C ASN A 18 53.66 -27.90 -14.73
N LEU A 19 54.09 -28.56 -15.81
CA LEU A 19 53.27 -28.77 -17.00
C LEU A 19 52.10 -29.74 -16.74
N TRP A 20 52.31 -30.75 -15.91
CA TRP A 20 51.26 -31.69 -15.53
C TRP A 20 50.26 -31.07 -14.54
N ALA A 21 50.74 -30.28 -13.56
CA ALA A 21 49.90 -29.54 -12.64
C ALA A 21 49.10 -28.42 -13.34
N THR A 22 49.70 -27.71 -14.30
CA THR A 22 48.97 -26.71 -15.10
C THR A 22 48.00 -27.37 -16.09
N ALA A 23 48.32 -28.54 -16.64
CA ALA A 23 47.38 -29.33 -17.45
C ALA A 23 46.21 -29.87 -16.62
N GLN A 24 46.42 -30.29 -15.37
CA GLN A 24 45.33 -30.72 -14.47
C GLN A 24 44.47 -29.56 -13.96
N LEU A 25 45.04 -28.38 -13.71
CA LEU A 25 44.23 -27.19 -13.42
C LEU A 25 43.44 -26.70 -14.65
N ALA A 26 43.98 -26.83 -15.86
CA ALA A 26 43.28 -26.47 -17.10
C ALA A 26 42.19 -27.49 -17.48
N ALA A 27 42.40 -28.78 -17.23
CA ALA A 27 41.43 -29.84 -17.50
C ALA A 27 40.27 -29.89 -16.48
N SER A 28 40.46 -29.32 -15.28
CA SER A 28 39.41 -29.25 -14.25
C SER A 28 38.48 -28.03 -14.42
N ALA A 29 38.79 -27.10 -15.32
CA ALA A 29 38.05 -25.85 -15.51
C ALA A 29 36.92 -25.92 -16.58
N THR A 30 36.75 -27.05 -17.25
CA THR A 30 35.72 -27.25 -18.29
C THR A 30 34.79 -28.43 -18.04
N ALA A 31 34.82 -29.02 -16.84
CA ALA A 31 33.67 -29.74 -16.35
C ALA A 31 32.58 -28.70 -16.09
N SER A 32 31.74 -28.45 -17.10
CA SER A 32 30.45 -27.79 -16.93
C SER A 32 29.65 -28.66 -15.97
N SER A 33 29.88 -28.51 -14.67
CA SER A 33 29.01 -29.06 -13.65
C SER A 33 27.64 -28.50 -13.99
N THR A 34 26.75 -29.37 -14.44
CA THR A 34 25.34 -29.06 -14.60
C THR A 34 24.84 -28.72 -13.21
N THR A 35 24.97 -27.44 -12.83
CA THR A 35 24.51 -26.94 -11.55
C THR A 35 23.02 -27.24 -11.51
N GLU A 36 22.62 -28.14 -10.63
CA GLU A 36 21.20 -28.47 -10.46
C GLU A 36 20.43 -27.18 -10.19
N CYS A 37 19.36 -26.97 -10.95
CA CYS A 37 18.55 -25.78 -10.83
C CYS A 37 17.84 -25.80 -9.47
N THR A 38 17.82 -24.67 -8.78
CA THR A 38 17.17 -24.56 -7.47
C THR A 38 15.66 -24.40 -7.67
N GLN A 39 14.85 -25.30 -7.10
CA GLN A 39 13.40 -25.19 -7.19
C GLN A 39 12.90 -23.99 -6.35
N LEU A 40 12.05 -23.13 -6.93
CA LEU A 40 11.37 -22.07 -6.18
C LEU A 40 10.39 -22.66 -5.16
N LYS A 41 10.16 -21.96 -4.05
CA LYS A 41 9.45 -22.53 -2.89
C LYS A 41 7.96 -22.75 -3.14
N THR A 42 7.37 -21.94 -4.00
CA THR A 42 5.94 -21.97 -4.24
C THR A 42 5.62 -22.54 -5.60
N THR A 43 4.62 -23.40 -5.63
CA THR A 43 4.03 -23.97 -6.83
C THR A 43 2.93 -23.08 -7.38
N LEU A 44 2.88 -22.91 -8.69
CA LEU A 44 1.82 -22.20 -9.39
C LEU A 44 0.69 -23.17 -9.71
N ASN A 45 -0.47 -23.01 -9.09
CA ASN A 45 -1.63 -23.89 -9.32
C ASN A 45 -2.68 -23.17 -10.17
N TYR A 46 -3.08 -23.81 -11.27
CA TYR A 46 -4.12 -23.32 -12.16
C TYR A 46 -5.17 -24.40 -12.34
N SER A 47 -6.45 -24.05 -12.39
CA SER A 47 -7.41 -24.91 -13.08
C SER A 47 -7.11 -24.85 -14.57
N GLN A 48 -7.33 -25.93 -15.29
CA GLN A 48 -7.19 -26.01 -16.74
C GLN A 48 -7.88 -24.84 -17.45
N SER A 49 -9.05 -24.40 -16.97
CA SER A 49 -9.78 -23.22 -17.49
C SER A 49 -9.08 -21.88 -17.33
N ASN A 50 -8.31 -21.73 -16.27
CA ASN A 50 -7.57 -20.51 -15.94
C ASN A 50 -6.08 -20.65 -16.27
N SER A 51 -5.67 -21.79 -16.83
CA SER A 51 -4.28 -22.04 -17.19
C SER A 51 -3.83 -21.06 -18.27
N PRO A 52 -2.57 -20.59 -18.21
CA PRO A 52 -2.00 -19.76 -19.26
C PRO A 52 -2.18 -20.39 -20.64
N ARG A 53 -2.86 -19.69 -21.55
CA ARG A 53 -3.14 -20.22 -22.89
C ARG A 53 -1.92 -20.23 -23.81
N ASP A 54 -1.05 -19.26 -23.60
CA ASP A 54 0.12 -18.99 -24.41
C ASP A 54 1.36 -18.80 -23.54
N ILE A 55 2.53 -18.87 -24.18
CA ILE A 55 3.82 -18.68 -23.51
C ILE A 55 3.91 -17.28 -22.88
N SER A 56 3.34 -16.23 -23.47
CA SER A 56 3.36 -14.88 -22.94
C SER A 56 2.69 -14.78 -21.56
N GLN A 57 1.60 -15.51 -21.35
CA GLN A 57 0.90 -15.62 -20.06
C GLN A 57 1.74 -16.39 -19.04
N VAL A 58 2.35 -17.51 -19.44
CA VAL A 58 3.24 -18.29 -18.57
C VAL A 58 4.42 -17.45 -18.11
N LEU A 59 5.04 -16.73 -19.03
CA LEU A 59 6.20 -15.88 -18.78
C LEU A 59 5.90 -14.79 -17.77
N ARG A 60 4.72 -14.13 -17.87
CA ARG A 60 4.29 -13.14 -16.89
C ARG A 60 4.31 -13.75 -15.49
N VAL A 61 3.67 -14.90 -15.32
CA VAL A 61 3.53 -15.56 -14.03
C VAL A 61 4.89 -16.01 -13.50
N VAL A 62 5.74 -16.60 -14.34
CA VAL A 62 7.08 -17.05 -13.96
C VAL A 62 7.93 -15.87 -13.51
N VAL A 63 7.94 -14.78 -14.26
CA VAL A 63 8.74 -13.59 -13.98
C VAL A 63 8.23 -12.88 -12.73
N GLU A 64 6.91 -12.71 -12.60
CA GLU A 64 6.29 -12.18 -11.38
C GLU A 64 6.65 -13.04 -10.17
N LYS A 65 6.68 -14.36 -10.33
CA LYS A 65 7.05 -15.29 -9.27
C LYS A 65 8.51 -15.16 -8.87
N VAL A 66 9.40 -15.14 -9.86
CA VAL A 66 10.84 -14.93 -9.69
C VAL A 66 11.11 -13.61 -8.98
N ASN A 67 10.49 -12.51 -9.43
CA ASN A 67 10.67 -11.17 -8.87
C ASN A 67 10.12 -11.05 -7.44
N ARG A 68 9.09 -11.83 -7.08
CA ARG A 68 8.54 -11.87 -5.73
C ARG A 68 9.37 -12.68 -4.75
N GLU A 69 9.96 -13.79 -5.19
CA GLU A 69 10.72 -14.69 -4.31
C GLU A 69 12.22 -14.36 -4.24
N LEU A 70 12.76 -13.70 -5.26
CA LEU A 70 14.18 -13.37 -5.35
C LEU A 70 14.38 -11.86 -5.32
N GLU A 71 15.32 -11.40 -4.50
CA GLU A 71 15.71 -9.99 -4.45
C GLU A 71 16.82 -9.67 -5.45
N GLY A 72 16.85 -8.42 -5.92
CA GLY A 72 17.94 -7.90 -6.75
C GLY A 72 17.97 -8.45 -8.18
N VAL A 73 16.83 -8.92 -8.71
CA VAL A 73 16.74 -9.47 -10.07
C VAL A 73 17.05 -8.38 -11.11
N ILE A 74 17.97 -8.68 -12.03
CA ILE A 74 18.39 -7.79 -13.13
C ILE A 74 17.99 -8.40 -14.49
N ASP A 75 18.03 -9.71 -14.62
CA ASP A 75 17.77 -10.41 -15.88
C ASP A 75 17.06 -11.73 -15.59
N VAL A 76 15.99 -12.01 -16.33
CA VAL A 76 15.27 -13.28 -16.29
C VAL A 76 15.26 -13.85 -17.70
N ASP A 77 15.87 -15.01 -17.84
CA ASP A 77 16.00 -15.76 -19.08
C ASP A 77 15.15 -17.01 -18.93
N VAL A 78 14.01 -17.07 -19.63
CA VAL A 78 13.10 -18.22 -19.53
C VAL A 78 13.27 -19.07 -20.77
N GLU A 79 13.76 -20.30 -20.54
CA GLU A 79 13.84 -21.33 -21.57
C GLU A 79 12.58 -22.18 -21.50
N TRP A 80 11.82 -22.19 -22.59
CA TRP A 80 10.62 -22.99 -22.70
C TRP A 80 10.66 -23.89 -23.93
N THR A 81 10.23 -25.14 -23.74
CA THR A 81 10.09 -26.13 -24.80
C THR A 81 8.80 -26.89 -24.57
N GLY A 82 7.91 -26.91 -25.56
CA GLY A 82 6.61 -27.58 -25.49
C GLY A 82 5.52 -26.73 -26.13
N SER A 83 4.75 -27.32 -27.04
CA SER A 83 3.81 -26.57 -27.87
C SER A 83 2.50 -26.18 -27.18
N GLU A 84 2.14 -26.79 -26.04
CA GLU A 84 0.83 -26.53 -25.41
C GLU A 84 0.89 -26.79 -23.90
N LEU A 85 0.96 -25.72 -23.09
CA LEU A 85 0.57 -25.81 -21.66
C LEU A 85 -0.95 -25.95 -21.54
N HIS A 86 -1.66 -25.27 -22.43
CA HIS A 86 -3.10 -25.20 -22.38
C HIS A 86 -3.68 -26.61 -22.57
N ARG A 87 -4.69 -26.94 -21.76
CA ARG A 87 -5.43 -28.21 -21.77
C ARG A 87 -4.71 -29.44 -21.23
N LYS A 88 -3.39 -29.44 -21.05
CA LYS A 88 -2.72 -30.59 -20.43
C LYS A 88 -2.76 -30.45 -18.91
N VAL A 89 -3.36 -31.44 -18.25
CA VAL A 89 -3.40 -31.53 -16.79
C VAL A 89 -2.16 -32.25 -16.30
N GLY A 90 -1.55 -31.76 -15.23
CA GLY A 90 -0.35 -32.37 -14.68
C GLY A 90 0.58 -31.40 -13.97
N GLN A 91 1.70 -31.93 -13.52
CA GLN A 91 2.81 -31.16 -12.98
C GLN A 91 3.85 -30.92 -14.05
N TYR A 92 4.34 -29.69 -14.13
CA TYR A 92 5.47 -29.39 -14.96
C TYR A 92 6.36 -28.32 -14.34
N THR A 93 7.53 -28.17 -14.94
CA THR A 93 8.60 -27.35 -14.39
C THR A 93 9.17 -26.47 -15.48
N ILE A 94 9.23 -25.18 -15.21
CA ILE A 94 9.83 -24.21 -16.13
C ILE A 94 11.24 -23.90 -15.64
N LYS A 95 12.23 -24.02 -16.51
CA LYS A 95 13.60 -23.63 -16.21
C LYS A 95 13.78 -22.16 -16.55
N SER A 96 14.27 -21.42 -15.57
CA SER A 96 14.60 -20.01 -15.74
C SER A 96 16.03 -19.78 -15.26
N SER A 97 16.80 -19.01 -16.01
CA SER A 97 18.08 -18.51 -15.53
C SER A 97 17.94 -17.06 -15.11
N VAL A 98 18.25 -16.80 -13.84
CA VAL A 98 18.06 -15.48 -13.24
C VAL A 98 19.42 -14.89 -12.94
N THR A 99 19.68 -13.70 -13.48
CA THR A 99 20.83 -12.89 -13.06
C THR A 99 20.37 -11.89 -12.02
N ARG A 100 20.96 -11.95 -10.83
CA ARG A 100 20.65 -11.04 -9.72
C ARG A 100 21.88 -10.39 -9.12
N ARG A 101 21.69 -9.21 -8.54
CA ARG A 101 22.68 -8.53 -7.71
C ARG A 101 22.51 -8.99 -6.27
N THR A 102 23.53 -9.63 -5.74
CA THR A 102 23.55 -10.11 -4.35
C THR A 102 24.73 -9.50 -3.63
N THR A 103 24.58 -9.24 -2.33
CA THR A 103 25.69 -8.82 -1.49
C THR A 103 26.39 -10.06 -0.95
N SER A 104 27.70 -10.18 -1.18
CA SER A 104 28.51 -11.24 -0.60
C SER A 104 28.51 -11.15 0.94
N PRO A 105 28.91 -12.22 1.66
CA PRO A 105 29.11 -12.14 3.12
C PRO A 105 30.11 -11.05 3.55
N SER A 106 30.97 -10.59 2.63
CA SER A 106 31.93 -9.49 2.85
C SER A 106 31.36 -8.10 2.55
N GLY A 107 30.08 -7.98 2.19
CA GLY A 107 29.45 -6.70 1.86
C GLY A 107 29.68 -6.22 0.42
N LEU A 108 30.32 -7.03 -0.44
CA LEU A 108 30.59 -6.67 -1.83
C LEU A 108 29.38 -7.02 -2.71
N GLU A 109 28.88 -6.08 -3.50
CA GLU A 109 27.87 -6.37 -4.52
C GLU A 109 28.49 -7.23 -5.64
N ILE A 110 27.93 -8.41 -5.87
CA ILE A 110 28.29 -9.33 -6.95
C ILE A 110 27.06 -9.63 -7.80
N THR A 111 27.27 -9.83 -9.10
CA THR A 111 26.23 -10.26 -10.02
C THR A 111 26.37 -11.76 -10.26
N ALA A 112 25.39 -12.54 -9.85
CA ALA A 112 25.37 -14.00 -10.02
C ALA A 112 24.27 -14.40 -11.01
N LYS A 113 24.57 -15.33 -11.93
CA LYS A 113 23.59 -16.00 -12.79
C LYS A 113 23.34 -17.39 -12.19
N GLU A 114 22.10 -17.64 -11.80
CA GLU A 114 21.66 -18.87 -11.15
C GLU A 114 20.55 -19.53 -11.98
N CYS A 115 20.36 -20.84 -11.84
CA CYS A 115 19.25 -21.56 -12.48
C CYS A 115 18.16 -21.87 -11.46
N PHE A 116 16.91 -21.59 -11.82
CA PHE A 116 15.73 -21.86 -11.02
C PHE A 116 14.72 -22.70 -11.77
N GLU A 117 14.10 -23.63 -11.06
CA GLU A 117 12.98 -24.42 -11.51
C GLU A 117 11.69 -23.89 -10.89
N VAL A 118 10.74 -23.46 -11.72
CA VAL A 118 9.44 -22.94 -11.28
C VAL A 118 8.41 -24.05 -11.47
N PRO A 119 7.98 -24.71 -10.38
CA PRO A 119 6.98 -25.77 -10.47
C PRO A 119 5.60 -25.16 -10.74
N PHE A 120 4.89 -25.76 -11.69
CA PHE A 120 3.51 -25.41 -12.02
C PHE A 120 2.64 -26.66 -12.11
N VAL A 121 1.41 -26.53 -11.66
CA VAL A 121 0.40 -27.60 -11.64
C VAL A 121 -0.84 -27.08 -12.32
N ILE A 122 -1.28 -27.79 -13.34
CA ILE A 122 -2.59 -27.59 -13.95
C ILE A 122 -3.48 -28.69 -13.40
N GLU A 123 -4.53 -28.30 -12.69
CA GLU A 123 -5.59 -29.16 -12.19
C GLU A 123 -6.69 -29.29 -13.23
N ASP A 124 -7.29 -30.46 -13.30
CA ASP A 124 -8.41 -30.76 -14.20
C ASP A 124 -9.60 -29.83 -13.97
N THR A 125 -10.25 -29.38 -15.04
CA THR A 125 -11.49 -28.61 -14.92
C THR A 125 -12.65 -29.47 -15.36
N ASP A 126 -13.65 -29.64 -14.50
CA ASP A 126 -14.86 -30.37 -14.86
C ASP A 126 -15.71 -29.60 -15.89
N GLU A 127 -15.49 -29.87 -17.18
CA GLU A 127 -16.21 -29.19 -18.25
C GLU A 127 -17.71 -29.50 -18.26
N CYS A 128 -18.13 -30.62 -17.65
CA CYS A 128 -19.53 -31.03 -17.53
C CYS A 128 -20.30 -30.19 -16.51
N SER A 129 -19.61 -29.64 -15.51
CA SER A 129 -20.19 -28.80 -14.47
C SER A 129 -20.19 -27.30 -14.81
N LEU A 130 -19.54 -26.90 -15.90
CA LEU A 130 -19.46 -25.49 -16.32
C LEU A 130 -20.78 -25.01 -16.96
N PRO A 131 -21.18 -23.74 -16.74
CA PRO A 131 -22.40 -23.20 -17.33
C PRO A 131 -22.32 -23.13 -18.86
N VAL A 132 -23.44 -23.43 -19.52
CA VAL A 132 -23.59 -23.33 -20.99
C VAL A 132 -23.17 -21.93 -21.46
N GLY A 133 -22.18 -21.86 -22.34
CA GLY A 133 -21.58 -20.62 -22.84
C GLY A 133 -20.20 -20.27 -22.25
N HIS A 134 -19.72 -20.99 -21.23
CA HIS A 134 -18.31 -20.91 -20.85
C HIS A 134 -17.42 -21.43 -21.97
N VAL A 135 -16.23 -20.84 -22.17
CA VAL A 135 -15.32 -21.17 -23.29
C VAL A 135 -14.85 -22.64 -23.25
N MET A 136 -14.86 -23.24 -22.07
CA MET A 136 -14.54 -24.65 -21.82
C MET A 136 -15.74 -25.49 -21.38
N ALA A 137 -16.98 -24.98 -21.45
CA ALA A 137 -18.12 -25.86 -21.19
C ALA A 137 -18.15 -26.99 -22.22
N HIS A 138 -18.57 -28.18 -21.78
CA HIS A 138 -18.75 -29.30 -22.69
C HIS A 138 -19.70 -28.92 -23.84
N LYS A 139 -19.44 -29.48 -25.02
CA LYS A 139 -20.30 -29.27 -26.20
C LYS A 139 -21.19 -30.46 -26.51
N CYS A 140 -21.27 -31.46 -25.63
CA CYS A 140 -22.09 -32.65 -25.86
C CYS A 140 -23.52 -32.29 -26.27
N HIS A 141 -24.03 -32.97 -27.29
CA HIS A 141 -25.42 -32.83 -27.73
C HIS A 141 -26.37 -33.17 -26.58
N GLU A 142 -27.57 -32.59 -26.58
CA GLU A 142 -28.60 -32.84 -25.54
C GLU A 142 -29.04 -34.31 -25.41
N SER A 143 -28.72 -35.14 -26.41
CA SER A 143 -28.97 -36.59 -26.38
C SER A 143 -27.85 -37.39 -25.74
N ALA A 144 -26.70 -36.78 -25.45
CA ALA A 144 -25.53 -37.40 -24.83
C ALA A 144 -25.23 -36.78 -23.46
N ALA A 145 -24.92 -37.62 -22.47
CA ALA A 145 -24.42 -37.21 -21.17
C ALA A 145 -22.93 -36.86 -21.25
N CYS A 146 -22.54 -35.76 -20.63
CA CYS A 146 -21.14 -35.39 -20.47
C CYS A 146 -20.49 -36.20 -19.34
N VAL A 147 -19.27 -36.69 -19.55
CA VAL A 147 -18.42 -37.35 -18.56
C VAL A 147 -17.08 -36.63 -18.52
N ASN A 148 -16.72 -36.11 -17.35
CA ASN A 148 -15.43 -35.44 -17.17
C ASN A 148 -14.27 -36.44 -17.18
N THR A 149 -13.16 -36.09 -17.82
CA THR A 149 -11.93 -36.89 -17.93
C THR A 149 -10.72 -36.08 -17.52
N ASN A 150 -9.61 -36.71 -17.14
CA ASN A 150 -8.42 -35.97 -16.75
C ASN A 150 -7.77 -35.28 -17.97
N GLY A 151 -7.95 -33.97 -18.10
CA GLY A 151 -7.50 -33.21 -19.26
C GLY A 151 -8.58 -32.89 -20.29
N GLY A 152 -9.86 -33.17 -20.02
CA GLY A 152 -10.95 -32.83 -20.93
C GLY A 152 -12.27 -33.51 -20.57
N TYR A 153 -13.17 -33.65 -21.54
CA TYR A 153 -14.44 -34.35 -21.35
C TYR A 153 -14.78 -35.28 -22.51
N GLU A 154 -15.71 -36.20 -22.25
CA GLU A 154 -16.29 -37.11 -23.21
C GLU A 154 -17.81 -37.01 -23.23
N CYS A 155 -18.40 -37.29 -24.39
CA CYS A 155 -19.84 -37.38 -24.55
C CYS A 155 -20.25 -38.84 -24.69
N LYS A 156 -21.24 -39.28 -23.89
CA LYS A 156 -21.69 -40.67 -23.79
C LYS A 156 -23.21 -40.76 -23.91
N CYS A 157 -23.70 -41.68 -24.73
CA CYS A 157 -25.14 -41.91 -24.84
C CYS A 157 -25.67 -42.70 -23.62
N GLU A 158 -26.80 -42.25 -23.05
CA GLU A 158 -27.46 -42.98 -21.95
C GLU A 158 -28.31 -44.13 -22.50
N GLY A 159 -27.82 -45.36 -22.34
CA GLY A 159 -28.53 -46.59 -22.72
C GLY A 159 -27.60 -47.78 -22.98
N GLU A 160 -27.90 -48.96 -22.46
CA GLU A 160 -27.20 -50.20 -22.85
C GLU A 160 -27.77 -50.80 -24.15
N GLY A 161 -28.53 -50.01 -24.92
CA GLY A 161 -29.29 -50.48 -26.08
C GLY A 161 -28.56 -50.28 -27.40
N LEU A 162 -28.35 -51.39 -28.12
CA LEU A 162 -28.00 -51.54 -29.55
C LEU A 162 -28.00 -50.23 -30.37
N TRP A 163 -26.89 -49.50 -30.33
CA TRP A 163 -26.72 -48.21 -30.99
C TRP A 163 -26.39 -48.39 -32.48
N GLY A 164 -27.40 -48.30 -33.35
CA GLY A 164 -27.17 -48.30 -34.80
C GLY A 164 -26.62 -46.97 -35.29
N LYS A 165 -25.45 -46.93 -35.93
CA LYS A 165 -24.76 -45.70 -36.39
C LYS A 165 -25.66 -44.60 -37.00
N SER A 166 -25.63 -43.39 -36.43
CA SER A 166 -26.27 -42.16 -36.94
C SER A 166 -25.52 -41.60 -38.16
N LEU A 167 -26.22 -40.80 -38.99
CA LEU A 167 -25.84 -40.43 -40.36
C LEU A 167 -25.42 -38.97 -40.57
N MET A 168 -24.76 -38.37 -39.58
CA MET A 168 -24.01 -37.12 -39.80
C MET A 168 -22.52 -37.49 -39.87
N GLU A 169 -21.86 -37.18 -40.98
CA GLU A 169 -20.47 -37.54 -41.21
C GLU A 169 -19.52 -36.67 -40.38
N GLY A 170 -19.19 -37.16 -39.18
CA GLY A 170 -18.17 -36.63 -38.28
C GLY A 170 -17.52 -37.76 -37.47
N THR A 171 -16.38 -37.47 -36.84
CA THR A 171 -15.25 -38.37 -36.51
C THR A 171 -15.46 -39.46 -35.45
N ALA A 172 -16.68 -39.72 -34.95
CA ALA A 172 -16.91 -40.75 -33.92
C ALA A 172 -18.15 -41.65 -34.18
N ARG A 173 -18.08 -42.58 -35.15
CA ARG A 173 -19.27 -43.33 -35.64
C ARG A 173 -19.51 -44.65 -34.89
N GLY A 174 -20.61 -44.72 -34.13
CA GLY A 174 -21.20 -45.97 -33.63
C GLY A 174 -20.53 -46.56 -32.40
N LYS A 175 -19.74 -45.76 -31.70
CA LYS A 175 -19.27 -46.07 -30.36
C LYS A 175 -20.21 -45.48 -29.31
N PRO A 176 -20.26 -46.07 -28.10
CA PRO A 176 -21.09 -45.55 -27.01
C PRO A 176 -20.58 -44.20 -26.45
N SER A 177 -19.34 -43.83 -26.76
CA SER A 177 -18.71 -42.58 -26.33
C SER A 177 -17.74 -42.05 -27.39
N THR A 178 -17.29 -40.81 -27.18
CA THR A 178 -16.22 -40.16 -27.96
C THR A 178 -14.81 -40.63 -27.59
N GLU A 179 -14.66 -41.54 -26.62
CA GLU A 179 -13.36 -42.03 -26.11
C GLU A 179 -12.50 -42.63 -27.23
N GLY A 180 -11.30 -42.06 -27.42
CA GLY A 180 -10.33 -42.52 -28.42
C GLY A 180 -10.75 -42.34 -29.88
N GLU A 181 -11.86 -41.65 -30.17
CA GLU A 181 -12.26 -41.29 -31.55
C GLU A 181 -12.08 -39.80 -31.84
N CYS A 182 -12.43 -38.93 -30.88
CA CYS A 182 -12.11 -37.52 -30.98
C CYS A 182 -10.71 -37.28 -30.40
N GLU A 183 -9.85 -36.58 -31.14
CA GLU A 183 -8.57 -36.11 -30.61
C GLU A 183 -8.81 -35.20 -29.39
N GLU A 184 -7.82 -35.15 -28.48
CA GLU A 184 -7.88 -34.25 -27.33
C GLU A 184 -8.08 -32.81 -27.80
N GLY A 185 -9.22 -32.21 -27.45
CA GLY A 185 -9.54 -30.84 -27.81
C GLY A 185 -10.34 -30.64 -29.10
N ASP A 186 -10.72 -31.71 -29.80
CA ASP A 186 -11.65 -31.66 -30.95
C ASP A 186 -13.10 -31.44 -30.48
N GLU A 187 -13.40 -30.18 -30.16
CA GLU A 187 -14.71 -29.72 -29.70
C GLU A 187 -15.81 -29.90 -30.75
N GLU A 188 -15.46 -29.92 -32.03
CA GLU A 188 -16.42 -30.10 -33.13
C GLU A 188 -16.83 -31.57 -33.24
N CYS A 189 -15.88 -32.50 -33.16
CA CYS A 189 -16.16 -33.94 -33.06
C CYS A 189 -17.07 -34.27 -31.89
N ARG A 190 -16.78 -33.72 -30.70
CA ARG A 190 -17.58 -33.95 -29.49
C ARG A 190 -18.95 -33.27 -29.54
N GLY A 191 -19.03 -32.09 -30.14
CA GLY A 191 -20.29 -31.35 -30.32
C GLY A 191 -21.23 -31.99 -31.33
N GLY A 192 -20.68 -32.62 -32.37
CA GLY A 192 -21.42 -33.37 -33.39
C GLY A 192 -21.85 -34.77 -32.94
N PHE A 193 -21.47 -35.22 -31.74
CA PHE A 193 -21.82 -36.54 -31.25
C PHE A 193 -23.30 -36.59 -30.83
N VAL A 194 -24.14 -37.14 -31.72
CA VAL A 194 -25.59 -37.32 -31.51
C VAL A 194 -25.92 -38.80 -31.41
N CYS A 195 -26.70 -39.18 -30.40
CA CYS A 195 -27.18 -40.55 -30.25
C CYS A 195 -28.16 -40.93 -31.38
N PRO A 196 -28.00 -42.11 -32.01
CA PRO A 196 -28.70 -42.45 -33.25
C PRO A 196 -30.21 -42.69 -33.18
N VAL A 197 -30.89 -42.47 -34.32
CA VAL A 197 -32.29 -42.82 -34.62
C VAL A 197 -32.38 -43.43 -36.05
N ASP A 198 -33.20 -44.47 -36.28
CA ASP A 198 -33.30 -45.25 -37.55
C ASP A 198 -34.13 -44.54 -38.65
N PRO A 199 -33.55 -44.14 -39.82
CA PRO A 199 -34.25 -43.31 -40.81
C PRO A 199 -34.85 -44.05 -42.03
N CYS A 200 -34.77 -45.38 -42.14
CA CYS A 200 -35.36 -46.15 -43.27
C CYS A 200 -36.78 -46.68 -43.04
N GLY A 201 -37.43 -46.27 -41.95
CA GLY A 201 -38.79 -46.69 -41.59
C GLY A 201 -39.89 -46.19 -42.53
N VAL A 202 -41.07 -46.82 -42.44
CA VAL A 202 -42.19 -46.85 -43.41
C VAL A 202 -42.87 -45.50 -43.76
N ASN A 203 -42.34 -44.37 -43.29
CA ASN A 203 -42.77 -43.01 -43.70
C ASN A 203 -41.59 -42.15 -44.19
N GLY A 204 -40.55 -42.80 -44.73
CA GLY A 204 -39.25 -42.19 -45.02
C GLY A 204 -39.27 -40.96 -45.93
N ASP A 205 -39.01 -39.80 -45.33
CA ASP A 205 -38.28 -38.68 -45.96
C ASP A 205 -36.82 -39.13 -46.19
N SER A 206 -36.60 -40.12 -47.05
CA SER A 206 -35.25 -40.39 -47.54
C SER A 206 -34.91 -39.29 -48.54
N ASP A 207 -33.92 -38.50 -48.21
CA ASP A 207 -33.43 -37.34 -48.96
C ASP A 207 -32.60 -37.70 -50.21
N CYS A 208 -32.63 -38.97 -50.63
CA CYS A 208 -31.97 -39.45 -51.85
C CYS A 208 -32.53 -38.78 -53.13
N ASP A 209 -31.65 -38.30 -54.01
CA ASP A 209 -31.93 -37.79 -55.35
C ASP A 209 -32.29 -38.90 -56.33
N VAL A 210 -33.49 -39.43 -56.17
CA VAL A 210 -34.06 -40.44 -57.06
C VAL A 210 -34.15 -39.90 -58.50
N ALA A 211 -34.28 -38.57 -58.69
CA ALA A 211 -34.38 -37.94 -60.00
C ALA A 211 -33.07 -38.02 -60.80
N LYS A 212 -31.90 -38.04 -60.14
CA LYS A 212 -30.61 -38.32 -60.77
C LYS A 212 -30.13 -39.77 -60.61
N GLY A 213 -31.04 -40.66 -60.21
CA GLY A 213 -30.83 -42.11 -60.22
C GLY A 213 -30.18 -42.68 -58.96
N ALA A 214 -30.15 -41.94 -57.85
CA ALA A 214 -29.65 -42.44 -56.58
C ALA A 214 -30.65 -43.42 -55.93
N LYS A 215 -30.13 -44.51 -55.34
CA LYS A 215 -30.96 -45.54 -54.69
C LYS A 215 -30.68 -45.61 -53.20
N CYS A 216 -31.72 -45.48 -52.37
CA CYS A 216 -31.63 -45.74 -50.93
C CYS A 216 -31.42 -47.24 -50.68
N ALA A 217 -30.26 -47.61 -50.15
CA ALA A 217 -29.91 -48.97 -49.80
C ALA A 217 -29.68 -49.04 -48.29
N SER A 218 -30.56 -49.74 -47.58
CA SER A 218 -30.37 -50.10 -46.17
C SER A 218 -29.58 -51.42 -46.08
N GLU A 219 -28.37 -51.37 -45.55
CA GLU A 219 -27.59 -52.56 -45.21
C GLU A 219 -27.64 -52.78 -43.70
N VAL A 220 -28.12 -53.95 -43.30
CA VAL A 220 -28.00 -54.44 -41.93
C VAL A 220 -26.58 -54.93 -41.76
N PHE A 221 -25.86 -54.41 -40.76
CA PHE A 221 -24.51 -54.88 -40.49
C PHE A 221 -24.52 -56.39 -40.15
N LYS A 222 -23.48 -57.12 -40.58
CA LYS A 222 -23.38 -58.58 -40.44
C LYS A 222 -23.32 -59.07 -38.98
N ASP A 223 -23.12 -58.17 -38.02
CA ASP A 223 -23.04 -58.40 -36.58
C ASP A 223 -24.34 -58.04 -35.83
N GLY A 224 -25.36 -57.50 -36.52
CA GLY A 224 -26.68 -57.20 -35.94
C GLY A 224 -26.74 -55.91 -35.11
N THR A 225 -25.72 -55.03 -35.18
CA THR A 225 -25.61 -53.86 -34.30
C THR A 225 -26.16 -52.55 -34.89
N GLY A 226 -26.87 -52.59 -36.02
CA GLY A 226 -27.50 -51.39 -36.58
C GLY A 226 -27.94 -51.52 -38.04
N VAL A 227 -28.64 -50.49 -38.52
CA VAL A 227 -29.08 -50.33 -39.92
C VAL A 227 -28.39 -49.08 -40.49
N LYS A 228 -27.57 -49.23 -41.54
CA LYS A 228 -27.00 -48.10 -42.28
C LYS A 228 -27.78 -47.94 -43.57
N TYR A 229 -28.25 -46.74 -43.90
CA TYR A 229 -28.79 -46.46 -45.23
C TYR A 229 -27.84 -45.57 -46.03
N THR A 230 -27.82 -45.74 -47.34
CA THR A 230 -26.94 -44.97 -48.24
C THR A 230 -27.67 -44.67 -49.54
N CYS A 231 -27.55 -43.45 -50.05
CA CYS A 231 -28.03 -43.07 -51.38
C CYS A 231 -26.92 -43.37 -52.40
N GLN A 232 -27.05 -44.45 -53.17
CA GLN A 232 -26.00 -44.88 -54.08
C GLN A 232 -26.14 -44.24 -55.47
N CYS A 233 -25.16 -43.43 -55.87
CA CYS A 233 -25.05 -42.86 -57.22
C CYS A 233 -24.70 -43.92 -58.30
N PRO A 234 -25.12 -43.72 -59.58
CA PRO A 234 -24.76 -44.60 -60.69
C PRO A 234 -23.25 -44.67 -60.99
N SER A 235 -22.80 -45.73 -61.64
CA SER A 235 -21.40 -45.93 -62.01
C SER A 235 -20.85 -44.77 -62.87
N LYS A 236 -19.65 -44.27 -62.53
CA LYS A 236 -18.90 -43.17 -63.20
C LYS A 236 -19.32 -41.74 -62.84
N THR A 237 -20.22 -41.56 -61.88
CA THR A 237 -20.52 -40.27 -61.25
C THR A 237 -20.17 -40.33 -59.76
N LEU A 238 -19.67 -39.23 -59.21
CA LEU A 238 -19.34 -39.07 -57.79
C LEU A 238 -20.34 -38.10 -57.16
N GLY A 239 -20.76 -38.38 -55.92
CA GLY A 239 -21.72 -37.57 -55.18
C GLY A 239 -22.40 -38.36 -54.07
N ASN A 240 -23.07 -37.65 -53.17
CA ASN A 240 -23.74 -38.23 -52.01
C ASN A 240 -25.06 -38.94 -52.38
N GLY A 241 -25.60 -38.65 -53.58
CA GLY A 241 -26.86 -39.20 -54.04
C GLY A 241 -28.09 -38.54 -53.41
N HIS A 242 -27.98 -37.35 -52.81
CA HIS A 242 -29.06 -36.56 -52.19
C HIS A 242 -29.45 -35.34 -53.05
N VAL A 243 -30.70 -34.85 -52.95
CA VAL A 243 -31.23 -33.80 -53.85
C VAL A 243 -30.56 -32.44 -53.54
N CYS A 244 -29.98 -31.79 -54.55
CA CYS A 244 -29.48 -30.42 -54.41
C CYS A 244 -30.63 -29.44 -54.16
N THR A 245 -30.48 -28.58 -53.16
CA THR A 245 -31.34 -27.41 -52.99
C THR A 245 -30.88 -26.28 -53.92
N ALA A 246 -31.78 -25.36 -54.28
CA ALA A 246 -31.48 -24.28 -55.24
C ALA A 246 -30.44 -23.25 -54.74
N SER A 247 -30.02 -23.34 -53.47
CA SER A 247 -28.99 -22.52 -52.85
C SER A 247 -27.61 -23.18 -52.83
N ASP A 248 -27.50 -24.46 -53.20
CA ASP A 248 -26.23 -25.18 -53.15
C ASP A 248 -25.39 -24.80 -54.37
N ASP A 249 -24.35 -24.00 -54.15
CA ASP A 249 -23.29 -23.85 -55.13
C ASP A 249 -22.73 -25.24 -55.41
N VAL A 250 -22.72 -25.67 -56.67
CA VAL A 250 -22.33 -27.03 -57.08
C VAL A 250 -20.86 -27.02 -57.52
N PRO A 251 -19.87 -27.15 -56.61
CA PRO A 251 -18.50 -27.34 -57.01
C PRO A 251 -18.37 -28.67 -57.75
N SER A 252 -17.60 -28.69 -58.84
CA SER A 252 -17.29 -29.94 -59.55
C SER A 252 -16.44 -30.84 -58.64
N PRO A 253 -16.80 -32.12 -58.44
CA PRO A 253 -15.98 -33.04 -57.65
C PRO A 253 -14.57 -33.12 -58.25
N LYS A 254 -13.54 -33.17 -57.41
CA LYS A 254 -12.14 -33.23 -57.87
C LYS A 254 -11.58 -34.65 -57.68
N VAL A 255 -10.79 -35.12 -58.63
CA VAL A 255 -10.01 -36.36 -58.47
C VAL A 255 -8.53 -36.01 -58.41
N GLY A 256 -7.78 -36.72 -57.58
CA GLY A 256 -6.36 -36.54 -57.46
C GLY A 256 -5.59 -37.01 -58.69
N PHE A 257 -4.28 -36.79 -58.68
CA PHE A 257 -3.39 -37.24 -59.77
C PHE A 257 -3.45 -38.76 -60.04
N ASP A 258 -3.83 -39.56 -59.05
CA ASP A 258 -4.01 -41.01 -59.15
C ASP A 258 -5.40 -41.45 -59.67
N GLY A 259 -6.27 -40.49 -60.01
CA GLY A 259 -7.63 -40.73 -60.47
C GLY A 259 -8.61 -41.11 -59.35
N LYS A 260 -8.19 -41.10 -58.08
CA LYS A 260 -9.09 -41.31 -56.94
C LYS A 260 -9.74 -40.00 -56.52
N PRO A 261 -10.97 -40.02 -55.97
CA PRO A 261 -11.58 -38.83 -55.39
C PRO A 261 -10.65 -38.22 -54.33
N THR A 262 -10.51 -36.89 -54.33
CA THR A 262 -9.70 -36.20 -53.32
C THR A 262 -10.41 -36.25 -51.97
N GLU A 263 -9.70 -36.07 -50.85
CA GLU A 263 -10.35 -36.08 -49.52
C GLU A 263 -11.42 -34.99 -49.42
N ALA A 264 -11.15 -33.78 -49.91
CA ALA A 264 -12.16 -32.73 -50.07
C ALA A 264 -13.34 -33.14 -50.98
N THR A 265 -13.11 -34.07 -51.92
CA THR A 265 -14.18 -34.61 -52.77
C THR A 265 -14.95 -35.76 -52.12
N ILE A 266 -14.33 -36.42 -51.15
CA ILE A 266 -14.94 -37.48 -50.34
C ILE A 266 -15.74 -36.86 -49.19
N THR A 267 -15.28 -35.73 -48.63
CA THR A 267 -15.87 -35.06 -47.47
C THR A 267 -16.83 -33.93 -47.85
N ALA A 268 -16.67 -33.28 -49.00
CA ALA A 268 -17.67 -32.30 -49.44
C ALA A 268 -18.93 -33.03 -49.91
N ASP A 269 -20.07 -32.56 -49.42
CA ASP A 269 -21.36 -33.15 -49.68
C ASP A 269 -21.86 -32.69 -51.05
N TYR A 270 -21.30 -33.30 -52.10
CA TYR A 270 -21.75 -33.02 -53.48
C TYR A 270 -23.14 -33.58 -53.64
N CYS A 271 -24.11 -32.67 -53.57
CA CYS A 271 -25.48 -32.99 -53.83
C CYS A 271 -25.62 -33.54 -55.28
N SER A 272 -26.31 -34.66 -55.41
CA SER A 272 -26.51 -35.42 -56.63
C SER A 272 -25.22 -35.96 -57.29
N CYS A 273 -25.35 -36.65 -58.42
CA CYS A 273 -24.25 -37.41 -59.04
C CYS A 273 -23.58 -36.63 -60.20
N THR A 274 -22.29 -36.29 -60.08
CA THR A 274 -21.53 -35.42 -61.01
C THR A 274 -20.18 -36.01 -61.48
N THR A 275 -19.66 -35.56 -62.63
CA THR A 275 -18.39 -36.04 -63.23
C THR A 275 -17.20 -35.22 -62.72
N PRO A 276 -16.08 -35.85 -62.27
CA PRO A 276 -15.01 -35.12 -61.61
C PRO A 276 -13.96 -34.47 -62.54
N SER A 277 -13.29 -33.43 -62.03
CA SER A 277 -12.14 -32.74 -62.65
C SER A 277 -10.82 -33.07 -61.93
N VAL A 278 -9.69 -33.19 -62.63
CA VAL A 278 -8.39 -33.57 -62.01
C VAL A 278 -7.73 -32.36 -61.32
N ASP A 279 -7.39 -32.48 -60.03
CA ASP A 279 -6.61 -31.51 -59.25
C ASP A 279 -5.20 -32.06 -58.98
N GLN A 280 -4.18 -31.41 -59.55
CA GLN A 280 -2.79 -31.90 -59.58
C GLN A 280 -2.10 -31.89 -58.20
N CYS A 281 -2.60 -31.13 -57.23
CA CYS A 281 -2.08 -31.14 -55.85
C CYS A 281 -2.88 -32.07 -54.93
N ALA A 282 -4.02 -32.55 -55.39
CA ALA A 282 -4.89 -33.38 -54.60
C ALA A 282 -4.53 -34.86 -54.78
N GLY A 283 -4.47 -35.61 -53.68
CA GLY A 283 -3.91 -36.97 -53.65
C GLY A 283 -2.38 -37.02 -53.47
N PHE A 284 -1.68 -35.88 -53.46
CA PHE A 284 -0.34 -35.81 -52.91
C PHE A 284 -0.43 -35.91 -51.37
N PRO A 285 0.48 -36.65 -50.68
CA PRO A 285 0.49 -36.68 -49.22
C PRO A 285 0.48 -35.25 -48.68
N ALA A 286 -0.38 -34.98 -47.69
CA ALA A 286 -0.35 -33.71 -46.99
C ALA A 286 1.10 -33.45 -46.56
N CYS A 287 1.60 -32.28 -46.90
CA CYS A 287 2.99 -31.97 -46.63
C CYS A 287 3.22 -32.07 -45.12
N ALA A 288 4.09 -33.01 -44.72
CA ALA A 288 4.24 -33.39 -43.31
C ALA A 288 4.78 -32.25 -42.42
N ALA A 289 5.39 -31.24 -43.02
CA ALA A 289 5.91 -30.08 -42.32
C ALA A 289 4.86 -28.96 -42.23
N LYS A 290 4.68 -28.39 -41.05
CA LYS A 290 3.87 -27.18 -40.84
C LYS A 290 4.34 -26.08 -41.80
N ASN A 291 3.41 -25.26 -42.27
CA ASN A 291 3.66 -24.13 -43.17
C ASN A 291 4.29 -24.45 -44.54
N THR A 292 4.17 -25.71 -44.98
CA THR A 292 4.41 -26.07 -46.38
C THR A 292 3.10 -26.07 -47.17
N ALA A 293 3.19 -25.82 -48.47
CA ALA A 293 2.09 -25.97 -49.41
C ALA A 293 2.60 -26.74 -50.63
N CYS A 294 1.72 -27.56 -51.19
CA CYS A 294 1.99 -28.24 -52.44
C CYS A 294 2.04 -27.21 -53.58
N LYS A 295 3.15 -27.15 -54.31
CA LYS A 295 3.29 -26.37 -55.53
C LYS A 295 3.62 -27.29 -56.69
N THR A 296 2.97 -27.07 -57.83
CA THR A 296 3.30 -27.70 -59.10
C THR A 296 4.46 -26.98 -59.75
N GLN A 297 5.49 -27.72 -60.15
CA GLN A 297 6.65 -27.15 -60.84
C GLN A 297 6.25 -26.60 -62.21
N LYS A 298 6.92 -25.54 -62.66
CA LYS A 298 6.60 -24.82 -63.92
C LYS A 298 6.73 -25.70 -65.18
N ASP A 299 7.38 -26.84 -65.07
CA ASP A 299 7.57 -27.82 -66.14
C ASP A 299 6.44 -28.88 -66.22
N GLY A 300 5.45 -28.82 -65.31
CA GLY A 300 4.37 -29.80 -65.22
C GLY A 300 4.80 -31.14 -64.61
N SER A 301 6.00 -31.20 -64.01
CA SER A 301 6.47 -32.38 -63.28
C SER A 301 6.00 -32.36 -61.82
N SER A 302 6.19 -33.51 -61.15
CA SER A 302 5.58 -33.94 -59.89
C SER A 302 5.39 -32.84 -58.82
N PRO A 303 4.25 -32.82 -58.11
CA PRO A 303 4.04 -31.91 -56.98
C PRO A 303 5.17 -32.02 -55.94
N SER A 304 5.66 -30.88 -55.46
CA SER A 304 6.61 -30.79 -54.35
C SER A 304 6.07 -29.90 -53.24
N CYS A 305 6.36 -30.27 -52.00
CA CYS A 305 6.12 -29.41 -50.84
C CYS A 305 7.17 -28.32 -50.82
N GLU A 306 6.74 -27.08 -50.96
CA GLU A 306 7.57 -25.90 -50.73
C GLU A 306 7.00 -25.12 -49.55
N CYS A 307 7.81 -24.28 -48.91
CA CYS A 307 7.29 -23.36 -47.92
C CYS A 307 6.22 -22.44 -48.53
N LYS A 308 5.18 -22.14 -47.73
CA LYS A 308 4.20 -21.11 -48.07
C LYS A 308 4.92 -19.77 -48.31
N THR A 309 4.32 -18.90 -49.12
CA THR A 309 4.85 -17.54 -49.29
C THR A 309 4.92 -16.84 -47.93
N GLY A 310 6.05 -16.23 -47.60
CA GLY A 310 6.34 -15.67 -46.27
C GLY A 310 7.11 -16.62 -45.33
N TYR A 311 7.41 -17.85 -45.77
CA TYR A 311 8.13 -18.84 -44.96
C TYR A 311 9.43 -19.28 -45.66
N VAL A 312 10.49 -19.46 -44.88
CA VAL A 312 11.81 -19.90 -45.34
C VAL A 312 12.15 -21.29 -44.79
N GLU A 313 12.71 -22.16 -45.62
CA GLU A 313 13.14 -23.49 -45.19
C GLU A 313 14.47 -23.40 -44.45
N THR A 314 14.51 -23.90 -43.22
CA THR A 314 15.72 -24.04 -42.41
C THR A 314 16.02 -25.51 -42.18
N LYS A 315 17.31 -25.86 -42.13
CA LYS A 315 17.73 -27.25 -41.89
C LYS A 315 17.31 -27.79 -40.52
N GLU A 316 17.16 -26.89 -39.54
CA GLU A 316 16.92 -27.25 -38.15
C GLU A 316 15.44 -27.20 -37.78
N HIS A 317 14.65 -26.34 -38.43
CA HIS A 317 13.27 -26.04 -38.01
C HIS A 317 12.23 -26.21 -39.13
N GLY A 318 12.62 -26.63 -40.34
CA GLY A 318 11.70 -26.72 -41.47
C GLY A 318 11.27 -25.32 -41.96
N CYS A 319 10.02 -25.19 -42.43
CA CYS A 319 9.49 -23.92 -42.93
C CYS A 319 9.04 -23.01 -41.79
N VAL A 320 9.77 -21.92 -41.60
CA VAL A 320 9.53 -20.92 -40.54
C VAL A 320 9.17 -19.58 -41.16
N ASP A 321 8.22 -18.85 -40.57
CA ASP A 321 7.86 -17.48 -40.97
C ASP A 321 9.13 -16.61 -40.90
N GLU A 322 9.42 -15.94 -42.01
CA GLU A 322 10.58 -15.05 -42.15
C GLU A 322 10.32 -13.70 -41.48
N THR A 323 9.06 -13.39 -41.19
CA THR A 323 8.62 -12.17 -40.52
C THR A 323 9.00 -12.22 -39.05
N PRO A 324 9.74 -11.23 -38.52
CA PRO A 324 10.04 -11.17 -37.11
C PRO A 324 8.75 -11.03 -36.25
N PRO A 325 8.71 -11.65 -35.05
CA PRO A 325 7.55 -11.56 -34.17
C PRO A 325 7.25 -10.11 -33.79
N LYS A 326 5.96 -9.74 -33.78
CA LYS A 326 5.55 -8.43 -33.27
C LYS A 326 5.34 -8.53 -31.76
N LEU A 327 5.95 -7.59 -31.03
CA LEU A 327 5.85 -7.53 -29.57
C LEU A 327 4.94 -6.37 -29.18
N LYS A 328 3.89 -6.65 -28.41
CA LYS A 328 2.95 -5.65 -27.90
C LYS A 328 2.93 -5.67 -26.38
N LEU A 329 3.11 -4.50 -25.75
CA LEU A 329 3.03 -4.36 -24.30
C LEU A 329 1.56 -4.45 -23.84
N ARG A 330 1.25 -5.30 -22.87
CA ARG A 330 -0.14 -5.51 -22.39
C ARG A 330 -0.68 -4.36 -21.55
N CYS A 331 0.18 -3.79 -20.71
CA CYS A 331 -0.14 -2.70 -19.78
C CYS A 331 0.09 -1.31 -20.38
N ASP A 332 0.15 -1.20 -21.71
CA ASP A 332 0.36 0.05 -22.43
C ASP A 332 -0.90 0.41 -23.23
N PRO A 333 -2.01 0.79 -22.55
CA PRO A 333 -3.26 1.11 -23.23
C PRO A 333 -3.12 2.36 -24.13
N ASP A 334 -2.21 3.26 -23.78
CA ASP A 334 -1.97 4.52 -24.49
C ASP A 334 -0.97 4.36 -25.65
N GLY A 335 -0.23 3.25 -25.69
CA GLY A 335 0.79 2.97 -26.70
C GLY A 335 2.03 3.87 -26.58
N ASP A 336 2.27 4.47 -25.41
CA ASP A 336 3.40 5.38 -25.18
C ASP A 336 4.64 4.65 -24.62
N GLY A 337 4.50 3.37 -24.27
CA GLY A 337 5.55 2.54 -23.68
C GLY A 337 5.93 2.96 -22.26
N VAL A 338 5.13 3.81 -21.59
CA VAL A 338 5.43 4.37 -20.27
C VAL A 338 4.42 3.92 -19.23
N THR A 339 4.85 3.03 -18.33
CA THR A 339 4.09 2.71 -17.12
C THR A 339 4.40 3.74 -16.04
N ARG A 340 3.36 4.40 -15.53
CA ARG A 340 3.47 5.41 -14.47
C ARG A 340 2.99 4.78 -13.16
N LEU A 341 3.91 4.65 -12.21
CA LEU A 341 3.66 4.14 -10.86
C LEU A 341 4.03 5.23 -9.85
N ARG A 342 3.58 5.10 -8.62
CA ARG A 342 3.99 5.94 -7.50
C ARG A 342 4.83 5.12 -6.54
N GLN A 343 5.59 5.80 -5.69
CA GLN A 343 6.15 5.12 -4.52
C GLN A 343 5.02 4.46 -3.71
N GLY A 344 5.32 3.32 -3.09
CA GLY A 344 4.30 2.55 -2.36
C GLY A 344 3.46 1.62 -3.23
N ASP A 345 3.44 1.79 -4.56
CA ASP A 345 2.77 0.85 -5.45
C ASP A 345 3.56 -0.47 -5.53
N ASN A 346 2.85 -1.58 -5.70
CA ASN A 346 3.47 -2.87 -6.02
C ASN A 346 3.83 -2.91 -7.50
N TYR A 347 5.06 -3.31 -7.80
CA TYR A 347 5.46 -3.50 -9.19
C TYR A 347 4.84 -4.79 -9.74
N GLU A 348 3.99 -4.66 -10.75
CA GLU A 348 3.48 -5.79 -11.53
C GLU A 348 4.15 -5.83 -12.91
N GLU A 349 4.60 -7.01 -13.31
CA GLU A 349 5.21 -7.19 -14.62
C GLU A 349 4.14 -7.14 -15.72
N CYS A 350 4.39 -6.29 -16.71
CA CYS A 350 3.46 -6.01 -17.81
C CYS A 350 3.37 -7.17 -18.80
N ALA A 351 4.49 -7.88 -18.98
CA ALA A 351 4.71 -8.86 -20.04
C ALA A 351 4.50 -8.29 -21.46
N VAL A 352 4.68 -9.15 -22.45
CA VAL A 352 4.51 -8.83 -23.88
C VAL A 352 3.65 -9.89 -24.55
N ASP A 353 2.67 -9.47 -25.33
CA ASP A 353 2.03 -10.31 -26.33
C ASP A 353 2.99 -10.51 -27.50
N ILE A 354 3.18 -11.77 -27.89
CA ILE A 354 4.01 -12.16 -29.03
C ILE A 354 3.05 -12.57 -30.15
N GLU A 355 2.90 -11.73 -31.16
CA GLU A 355 2.14 -12.03 -32.37
C GLU A 355 3.11 -12.61 -33.41
N ASP A 356 3.02 -13.92 -33.66
CA ASP A 356 3.90 -14.66 -34.57
C ASP A 356 3.20 -15.93 -35.10
N ASP A 357 3.27 -16.17 -36.40
CA ASP A 357 2.64 -17.34 -37.04
C ASP A 357 3.41 -18.66 -36.76
N ASN A 358 4.65 -18.56 -36.26
CA ASN A 358 5.47 -19.70 -35.80
C ASN A 358 5.24 -20.05 -34.31
N ALA A 359 4.23 -19.48 -33.64
CA ALA A 359 4.17 -19.44 -32.16
C ALA A 359 4.19 -20.81 -31.45
N GLU A 360 3.78 -21.89 -32.12
CA GLU A 360 3.43 -23.11 -31.42
C GLU A 360 4.58 -24.13 -31.27
N ASP A 361 5.51 -24.27 -32.22
CA ASP A 361 6.39 -25.47 -32.23
C ASP A 361 7.89 -25.22 -32.04
N LEU A 362 8.32 -23.96 -32.00
CA LEU A 362 9.74 -23.62 -31.96
C LEU A 362 10.17 -23.16 -30.57
N ALA A 363 11.30 -23.69 -30.10
CA ALA A 363 11.94 -23.25 -28.87
C ALA A 363 12.32 -21.77 -29.00
N ARG A 364 11.76 -20.93 -28.12
CA ARG A 364 12.03 -19.50 -28.05
C ARG A 364 12.66 -19.19 -26.71
N THR A 365 13.59 -18.26 -26.73
CA THR A 365 14.13 -17.66 -25.52
C THR A 365 13.54 -16.27 -25.38
N LEU A 366 12.70 -16.07 -24.36
CA LEU A 366 12.32 -14.73 -23.94
C LEU A 366 13.26 -14.30 -22.83
N LYS A 367 13.87 -13.14 -23.05
CA LYS A 367 14.75 -12.50 -22.09
C LYS A 367 14.15 -11.18 -21.63
N ILE A 368 14.03 -11.00 -20.32
CA ILE A 368 13.59 -9.76 -19.69
C ILE A 368 14.76 -9.17 -18.91
N THR A 369 15.19 -7.98 -19.32
CA THR A 369 16.28 -7.25 -18.66
C THR A 369 15.76 -5.96 -18.04
N TYR A 370 16.17 -5.71 -16.81
CA TYR A 370 15.89 -4.49 -16.06
C TYR A 370 17.14 -3.59 -16.06
N SER A 371 16.98 -2.29 -16.31
CA SER A 371 18.10 -1.34 -16.20
C SER A 371 18.61 -1.23 -14.76
N ASP A 372 17.71 -1.38 -13.80
CA ASP A 372 17.97 -1.35 -12.37
C ASP A 372 17.38 -2.60 -11.71
N PRO A 373 18.03 -3.15 -10.66
CA PRO A 373 17.48 -4.29 -9.95
C PRO A 373 16.07 -3.98 -9.43
N LEU A 374 15.11 -4.85 -9.74
CA LEU A 374 13.76 -4.67 -9.23
C LEU A 374 13.76 -4.76 -7.70
N PRO A 375 13.15 -3.79 -6.99
CA PRO A 375 12.92 -3.94 -5.57
C PRO A 375 11.93 -5.09 -5.35
N SER A 376 12.22 -5.95 -4.38
CA SER A 376 11.28 -6.98 -3.95
C SER A 376 10.05 -6.32 -3.33
N GLY A 377 8.88 -6.53 -3.94
CA GLY A 377 7.61 -5.99 -3.47
C GLY A 377 7.42 -4.51 -3.78
N CYS A 378 7.57 -3.66 -2.77
CA CYS A 378 7.13 -2.28 -2.83
C CYS A 378 8.12 -1.35 -3.55
N LEU A 379 7.61 -0.49 -4.45
CA LEU A 379 8.43 0.54 -5.08
C LEU A 379 8.76 1.66 -4.08
N ARG A 380 9.95 1.64 -3.50
CA ARG A 380 10.40 2.68 -2.56
C ARG A 380 11.22 3.79 -3.18
N LYS A 381 11.89 3.54 -4.31
CA LYS A 381 12.77 4.53 -4.95
C LYS A 381 12.04 5.22 -6.09
N MET A 382 12.01 6.55 -6.04
CA MET A 382 11.64 7.34 -7.22
C MET A 382 12.68 7.17 -8.32
N GLY A 383 12.24 7.35 -9.57
CA GLY A 383 13.11 7.37 -10.72
C GLY A 383 12.46 6.75 -11.95
N GLU A 384 13.28 6.54 -12.96
CA GLU A 384 12.88 5.83 -14.16
C GLU A 384 13.79 4.62 -14.31
N PHE A 385 13.20 3.47 -14.62
CA PHE A 385 13.95 2.29 -15.05
C PHE A 385 13.31 1.70 -16.29
N HIS A 386 14.12 1.00 -17.08
CA HIS A 386 13.72 0.42 -18.35
C HIS A 386 13.62 -1.10 -18.24
N VAL A 387 12.57 -1.66 -18.83
CA VAL A 387 12.36 -3.09 -18.97
C VAL A 387 12.46 -3.42 -20.45
N ASN A 388 13.47 -4.19 -20.84
CA ASN A 388 13.59 -4.64 -22.23
C ASN A 388 13.18 -6.11 -22.32
N TYR A 389 12.19 -6.36 -23.16
CA TYR A 389 11.75 -7.70 -23.54
C TYR A 389 12.41 -8.04 -24.86
N THR A 390 13.16 -9.13 -24.91
CA THR A 390 13.86 -9.58 -26.10
C THR A 390 13.43 -11.01 -26.42
N VAL A 391 12.84 -11.22 -27.60
CA VAL A 391 12.52 -12.55 -28.12
C VAL A 391 13.58 -12.90 -29.16
N ALA A 392 14.33 -13.97 -28.91
CA ALA A 392 15.27 -14.49 -29.88
C ALA A 392 14.53 -15.30 -30.95
N SER A 393 14.76 -14.95 -32.22
CA SER A 393 14.21 -15.61 -33.41
C SER A 393 15.35 -15.78 -34.41
N PRO A 394 16.29 -16.71 -34.18
CA PRO A 394 17.57 -16.77 -34.90
C PRO A 394 17.44 -16.98 -36.42
N TRP A 395 16.28 -17.41 -36.90
CA TRP A 395 15.96 -17.57 -38.32
C TRP A 395 15.40 -16.32 -39.00
N THR A 396 15.06 -15.26 -38.27
CA THR A 396 14.55 -14.00 -38.84
C THR A 396 15.67 -12.97 -39.01
N GLU A 397 15.44 -11.93 -39.80
CA GLU A 397 16.33 -10.76 -39.89
C GLU A 397 15.58 -9.50 -39.42
N PRO A 398 15.93 -8.89 -38.27
CA PRO A 398 17.02 -9.27 -37.34
C PRO A 398 16.73 -10.57 -36.55
N PRO A 399 17.77 -11.22 -35.98
CA PRO A 399 17.65 -12.51 -35.28
C PRO A 399 17.02 -12.42 -33.88
N PHE A 400 16.53 -11.24 -33.51
CA PHE A 400 15.76 -11.01 -32.30
C PHE A 400 14.89 -9.76 -32.47
N GLN A 401 13.77 -9.74 -31.75
CA GLN A 401 12.92 -8.57 -31.61
C GLN A 401 12.97 -8.05 -30.19
N ARG A 402 12.94 -6.73 -30.03
CA ARG A 402 13.03 -6.08 -28.73
C ARG A 402 12.02 -4.95 -28.60
N VAL A 403 11.28 -4.95 -27.49
CA VAL A 403 10.46 -3.82 -27.07
C VAL A 403 10.92 -3.35 -25.69
N THR A 404 10.95 -2.03 -25.50
CA THR A 404 11.37 -1.38 -24.26
C THR A 404 10.19 -0.68 -23.63
N ARG A 405 9.94 -0.98 -22.36
CA ARG A 405 8.99 -0.27 -21.51
C ARG A 405 9.75 0.62 -20.54
N THR A 406 9.32 1.86 -20.37
CA THR A 406 9.84 2.78 -19.36
C THR A 406 8.89 2.78 -18.17
N VAL A 407 9.40 2.49 -16.98
CA VAL A 407 8.64 2.54 -15.74
C VAL A 407 9.07 3.78 -14.99
N ARG A 408 8.13 4.71 -14.77
CA ARG A 408 8.36 5.95 -14.04
C ARG A 408 7.70 5.86 -12.69
N VAL A 409 8.52 5.90 -11.63
CA VAL A 409 8.06 5.91 -10.25
C VAL A 409 8.06 7.35 -9.76
N GLY A 410 6.86 7.93 -9.66
CA GLY A 410 6.62 9.27 -9.14
C GLY A 410 6.61 9.32 -7.61
N ASP A 411 6.74 10.54 -7.09
CA ASP A 411 6.63 10.85 -5.66
C ASP A 411 5.23 10.50 -5.14
N LEU A 412 5.14 9.86 -3.98
CA LEU A 412 3.89 9.69 -3.25
C LEU A 412 3.87 10.73 -2.13
N ASP A 413 2.86 11.59 -2.08
CA ASP A 413 2.69 12.50 -0.94
C ASP A 413 2.12 11.71 0.25
N GLU A 414 3.00 11.13 1.07
CA GLU A 414 2.58 10.24 2.15
C GLU A 414 1.68 10.97 3.15
N CYS A 415 1.85 12.28 3.30
CA CYS A 415 1.08 13.11 4.21
C CYS A 415 -0.37 13.38 3.75
N LYS A 416 -0.73 13.02 2.50
CA LYS A 416 -2.08 13.16 1.96
C LYS A 416 -2.82 11.84 1.79
N ILE A 417 -2.19 10.71 2.11
CA ILE A 417 -2.82 9.38 1.99
C ILE A 417 -4.03 9.34 2.93
N SER A 418 -5.19 9.02 2.37
CA SER A 418 -6.40 8.81 3.17
C SER A 418 -6.44 7.40 3.74
N ALA A 419 -7.13 7.22 4.88
CA ALA A 419 -7.31 5.89 5.50
C ALA A 419 -7.95 4.84 4.56
N GLN A 420 -8.69 5.26 3.53
CA GLN A 420 -9.27 4.36 2.53
C GLN A 420 -8.25 3.89 1.49
N GLU A 421 -7.22 4.69 1.21
CA GLU A 421 -6.17 4.37 0.24
C GLU A 421 -5.04 3.55 0.87
N GLU A 422 -4.98 3.44 2.20
CA GLU A 422 -3.94 2.68 2.91
C GLU A 422 -3.83 1.22 2.46
N SER A 423 -4.91 0.61 1.97
CA SER A 423 -4.90 -0.78 1.48
C SER A 423 -4.19 -0.95 0.14
N HIS A 424 -3.99 0.12 -0.63
CA HIS A 424 -3.35 0.08 -1.94
C HIS A 424 -1.84 0.24 -1.86
N PHE A 425 -1.34 0.86 -0.79
CA PHE A 425 0.08 1.12 -0.58
C PHE A 425 0.66 0.13 0.42
N CYS A 426 1.95 -0.15 0.28
CA CYS A 426 2.64 -0.96 1.27
C CYS A 426 2.72 -0.23 2.63
N LEU A 427 2.74 -0.99 3.72
CA LEU A 427 2.75 -0.46 5.08
C LEU A 427 3.93 0.47 5.36
N GLU A 428 5.03 0.31 4.63
CA GLU A 428 6.25 1.11 4.76
C GLU A 428 6.18 2.46 4.04
N ALA A 429 5.27 2.62 3.07
CA ALA A 429 4.99 3.89 2.39
C ALA A 429 3.92 4.73 3.12
N LEU A 430 3.32 4.19 4.20
CA LEU A 430 2.36 4.94 5.00
C LEU A 430 3.09 5.87 5.98
N PRO A 431 2.59 7.09 6.20
CA PRO A 431 3.17 8.01 7.15
C PRO A 431 3.01 7.46 8.58
N ARG A 432 4.13 7.29 9.29
CA ARG A 432 4.14 6.84 10.69
C ARG A 432 4.54 7.95 11.64
N CYS A 433 4.04 9.17 11.42
CA CYS A 433 4.27 10.27 12.36
C CYS A 433 3.50 10.05 13.67
N ASP A 434 4.07 10.50 14.78
CA ASP A 434 3.41 10.53 16.10
C ASP A 434 2.41 11.69 16.18
N ILE A 435 1.32 11.54 15.43
CA ILE A 435 0.26 12.55 15.35
C ILE A 435 -0.39 12.76 16.72
N SER A 436 -0.41 11.72 17.58
CA SER A 436 -0.84 11.84 18.98
C SER A 436 0.01 12.82 19.77
N ALA A 437 1.32 12.86 19.53
CA ALA A 437 2.22 13.85 20.10
C ALA A 437 2.38 15.11 19.21
N GLY A 438 1.40 15.39 18.34
CA GLY A 438 1.36 16.60 17.53
C GLY A 438 2.41 16.68 16.42
N ALA A 439 3.08 15.57 16.06
CA ALA A 439 4.02 15.54 14.95
C ALA A 439 3.33 15.88 13.63
N ILE A 440 3.94 16.78 12.85
CA ILE A 440 3.42 17.20 11.54
C ILE A 440 4.19 16.48 10.44
N CYS A 441 3.47 15.72 9.62
CA CYS A 441 4.04 15.09 8.43
C CYS A 441 4.39 16.15 7.39
N LYS A 442 5.59 16.08 6.82
CA LYS A 442 6.02 16.87 5.67
C LYS A 442 6.54 15.96 4.56
N ASN A 443 5.89 16.03 3.41
CA ASN A 443 6.34 15.30 2.22
C ASN A 443 7.68 15.88 1.71
N THR A 444 8.57 15.00 1.27
CA THR A 444 9.84 15.34 0.62
C THR A 444 9.99 14.51 -0.66
N PRO A 445 10.74 14.95 -1.68
CA PRO A 445 10.87 14.14 -2.90
C PRO A 445 11.51 12.78 -2.58
N GLY A 446 10.72 11.72 -2.66
CA GLY A 446 11.13 10.34 -2.46
C GLY A 446 10.95 9.81 -1.04
N SER A 447 10.39 10.56 -0.11
CA SER A 447 10.24 10.20 1.31
C SER A 447 9.35 11.22 2.04
N TYR A 448 9.07 11.00 3.32
CA TYR A 448 8.55 12.07 4.19
C TYR A 448 9.45 12.29 5.41
N THR A 449 9.24 13.42 6.08
CA THR A 449 9.77 13.70 7.42
C THR A 449 8.61 13.95 8.39
N CYS A 450 8.81 13.60 9.66
CA CYS A 450 7.91 13.99 10.73
C CYS A 450 8.58 15.08 11.55
N GLU A 451 7.96 16.25 11.63
CA GLU A 451 8.48 17.34 12.44
C GLU A 451 7.73 17.42 13.76
N CYS A 452 8.47 17.27 14.84
CA CYS A 452 7.97 17.50 16.18
C CYS A 452 7.58 18.98 16.38
N PRO A 453 6.46 19.26 17.07
CA PRO A 453 6.07 20.62 17.37
C PRO A 453 7.13 21.31 18.24
N LYS A 454 7.07 22.65 18.31
CA LYS A 454 7.88 23.40 19.28
C LYS A 454 7.66 22.80 20.67
N CYS A 455 8.71 22.79 21.50
CA CYS A 455 8.69 22.20 22.83
C CYS A 455 8.77 20.68 22.91
N THR A 456 9.07 20.01 21.81
CA THR A 456 9.28 18.56 21.81
C THR A 456 10.55 18.19 21.05
N GLU A 457 11.17 17.08 21.41
CA GLU A 457 12.33 16.49 20.73
C GLU A 457 12.07 15.04 20.34
N GLY A 458 12.85 14.58 19.36
CA GLY A 458 12.73 13.27 18.75
C GLY A 458 12.74 13.39 17.23
N ASP A 459 12.61 12.24 16.57
CA ASP A 459 12.44 12.15 15.12
C ASP A 459 10.99 12.33 14.66
N GLY A 460 10.03 12.35 15.59
CA GLY A 460 8.61 12.50 15.30
C GLY A 460 7.96 11.28 14.66
N PHE A 461 8.69 10.17 14.49
CA PHE A 461 8.16 8.92 13.96
C PHE A 461 7.77 7.98 15.09
N LEU A 462 6.72 7.20 14.89
CA LEU A 462 6.47 6.00 15.68
C LEU A 462 7.40 4.86 15.21
N PRO A 463 7.71 3.87 16.07
CA PRO A 463 8.51 2.72 15.69
C PRO A 463 7.88 1.96 14.50
N ILE A 464 8.63 1.86 13.39
CA ILE A 464 8.21 1.12 12.20
C ILE A 464 8.74 -0.31 12.29
N SER A 465 7.84 -1.29 12.34
CA SER A 465 8.21 -2.70 12.45
C SER A 465 9.04 -3.15 11.25
N GLY A 466 10.23 -3.71 11.50
CA GLY A 466 11.12 -4.26 10.46
C GLY A 466 12.14 -3.27 9.89
N LEU A 467 11.99 -1.96 10.14
CA LEU A 467 12.93 -0.95 9.67
C LEU A 467 14.11 -0.78 10.65
N LYS A 468 15.34 -1.04 10.18
CA LYS A 468 16.55 -0.89 11.00
C LYS A 468 17.03 0.55 11.00
N LEU A 469 17.61 0.99 12.12
CA LEU A 469 18.29 2.28 12.22
C LEU A 469 19.39 2.37 11.13
N ASN A 470 19.38 3.43 10.32
CA ASN A 470 20.26 3.66 9.17
C ASN A 470 20.02 2.78 7.93
N ASP A 471 18.86 2.14 7.80
CA ASP A 471 18.49 1.56 6.51
C ASP A 471 18.35 2.69 5.47
N PRO A 472 19.00 2.62 4.31
CA PRO A 472 18.89 3.64 3.26
C PRO A 472 17.47 3.79 2.69
N SER A 473 16.57 2.85 3.00
CA SER A 473 15.13 2.95 2.71
C SER A 473 14.31 3.55 3.84
N SER A 474 14.95 3.97 4.95
CA SER A 474 14.26 4.66 6.04
C SER A 474 13.85 6.06 5.61
N PRO A 475 12.72 6.58 6.13
CA PRO A 475 12.35 7.97 5.95
C PRO A 475 13.47 8.91 6.40
N VAL A 476 13.56 10.08 5.78
CA VAL A 476 14.54 11.10 6.13
C VAL A 476 14.40 11.48 7.62
N ASN A 477 15.51 11.53 8.35
CA ASN A 477 15.60 11.77 9.79
C ASN A 477 15.03 10.68 10.71
N TYR A 478 14.64 9.50 10.20
CA TYR A 478 14.22 8.40 11.05
C TYR A 478 15.36 7.93 11.98
N SER A 479 15.15 8.03 13.29
CA SER A 479 16.11 7.70 14.34
C SER A 479 15.66 6.51 15.20
N GLY A 480 14.82 5.64 14.64
CA GLY A 480 14.31 4.45 15.31
C GLY A 480 12.89 4.60 15.86
N GLY A 481 12.21 5.71 15.54
CA GLY A 481 10.82 5.92 15.93
C GLY A 481 10.72 6.37 17.38
N THR A 482 11.50 7.38 17.74
CA THR A 482 11.52 7.95 19.10
C THR A 482 10.25 8.73 19.46
N GLY A 483 9.40 9.03 18.48
CA GLY A 483 8.20 9.84 18.64
C GLY A 483 8.54 11.30 18.88
N CYS A 484 7.58 12.06 19.40
CA CYS A 484 7.85 13.38 19.98
C CYS A 484 7.76 13.29 21.50
N THR A 485 8.83 13.70 22.17
CA THR A 485 8.94 13.73 23.62
C THR A 485 9.00 15.17 24.10
N ASP A 486 8.23 15.49 25.12
CA ASP A 486 8.21 16.84 25.68
C ASP A 486 9.52 17.16 26.39
N ASN A 487 10.21 18.20 25.91
CA ASN A 487 11.46 18.70 26.49
C ASN A 487 11.36 20.14 26.96
N CYS A 488 10.17 20.74 26.90
CA CYS A 488 10.00 22.11 27.36
C CYS A 488 9.98 22.18 28.87
N LYS A 489 10.57 23.26 29.38
CA LYS A 489 10.52 23.55 30.80
C LYS A 489 9.24 24.33 31.05
N PRO A 490 8.44 23.95 32.05
CA PRO A 490 7.28 24.74 32.43
C PRO A 490 7.69 26.15 32.82
N THR A 491 6.81 27.12 32.55
CA THR A 491 7.03 28.52 32.88
C THR A 491 6.23 28.91 34.10
N ILE A 492 6.91 29.37 35.16
CA ILE A 492 6.28 29.87 36.38
C ILE A 492 6.17 31.40 36.30
N THR A 493 4.97 31.93 36.52
CA THR A 493 4.68 33.37 36.63
C THR A 493 4.19 33.70 38.02
N LEU A 494 4.91 34.57 38.75
CA LEU A 494 4.51 35.02 40.08
C LEU A 494 3.34 36.00 40.01
N LYS A 495 2.34 35.83 40.89
CA LYS A 495 1.21 36.75 41.09
C LYS A 495 1.42 37.62 42.35
N GLY A 496 1.07 38.89 42.30
CA GLY A 496 1.22 39.82 43.43
C GLY A 496 2.63 40.42 43.57
N PRO A 497 2.91 41.14 44.68
CA PRO A 497 4.13 41.95 44.81
C PRO A 497 5.39 41.11 45.01
N ASN A 498 6.49 41.55 44.39
CA ASN A 498 7.85 41.01 44.57
C ASN A 498 8.85 42.19 44.61
N PRO A 499 9.46 42.52 45.78
CA PRO A 499 9.41 41.77 47.02
C PRO A 499 8.07 41.87 47.75
N LYS A 500 7.71 40.81 48.48
CA LYS A 500 6.64 40.84 49.48
C LYS A 500 7.20 41.43 50.78
N VAL A 501 6.60 42.53 51.23
CA VAL A 501 7.01 43.22 52.45
C VAL A 501 6.04 42.86 53.58
N PHE A 502 6.58 42.32 54.68
CA PHE A 502 5.89 42.18 55.95
C PHE A 502 6.38 43.27 56.89
N ARG A 503 5.46 43.87 57.65
CA ARG A 503 5.81 44.89 58.64
C ARG A 503 5.60 44.30 60.03
N ALA A 504 6.63 44.29 60.86
CA ALA A 504 6.57 43.72 62.21
C ALA A 504 6.92 44.79 63.25
N CYS A 505 6.20 44.82 64.37
CA CYS A 505 6.65 45.61 65.53
C CYS A 505 7.96 45.01 66.06
N LYS A 506 8.94 45.87 66.38
CA LYS A 506 10.15 45.46 67.13
C LYS A 506 9.84 44.66 68.41
N CYS A 507 8.65 44.86 68.97
CA CYS A 507 8.16 44.27 70.20
C CYS A 507 7.52 42.87 70.07
N GLY A 508 7.12 42.41 68.87
CA GLY A 508 6.14 41.31 68.74
C GLY A 508 6.46 40.17 67.75
N GLY A 509 7.51 40.26 66.93
CA GLY A 509 7.78 39.27 65.88
C GLY A 509 6.67 39.18 64.82
N LEU A 510 6.78 38.23 63.88
CA LEU A 510 5.82 38.10 62.76
C LEU A 510 4.53 37.36 63.15
N LEU A 511 4.59 36.49 64.17
CA LEU A 511 3.50 35.59 64.57
C LEU A 511 2.30 36.31 65.20
N GLY A 512 2.48 37.53 65.72
CA GLY A 512 1.36 38.33 66.23
C GLY A 512 0.33 38.72 65.16
N MET A 513 0.68 38.60 63.87
CA MET A 513 -0.19 38.99 62.75
C MET A 513 -1.01 37.83 62.16
N THR A 514 -0.61 36.58 62.36
CA THR A 514 -1.36 35.44 61.83
C THR A 514 -2.40 34.96 62.83
N LYS A 515 -3.66 34.89 62.40
CA LYS A 515 -4.79 34.46 63.26
C LYS A 515 -4.62 33.04 63.83
N HIS A 516 -3.70 32.23 63.27
CA HIS A 516 -3.47 30.83 63.62
C HIS A 516 -2.39 30.61 64.70
N ALA A 517 -1.64 31.62 65.13
CA ALA A 517 -0.52 31.45 66.07
C ALA A 517 -0.85 31.81 67.54
N ARG A 518 -2.11 31.65 67.97
CA ARG A 518 -2.49 31.86 69.37
C ARG A 518 -2.02 30.66 70.21
N GLY A 519 -0.82 30.74 70.79
CA GLY A 519 -0.36 29.76 71.78
C GLY A 519 1.15 29.62 71.99
N ILE A 520 2.00 30.38 71.30
CA ILE A 520 3.46 30.29 71.47
C ILE A 520 3.93 31.45 72.36
N GLU A 521 4.14 31.20 73.65
CA GLU A 521 4.81 32.15 74.56
C GLU A 521 6.29 32.28 74.16
N ARG A 522 6.73 33.50 73.86
CA ARG A 522 8.15 33.81 73.59
C ARG A 522 8.83 34.32 74.84
N ASN A 523 10.03 33.82 75.09
CA ASN A 523 10.95 34.43 76.06
C ASN A 523 11.44 35.79 75.52
N GLU A 524 11.42 36.83 76.36
CA GLU A 524 11.75 38.24 76.04
C GLU A 524 13.20 38.48 75.51
N GLY A 525 14.00 37.43 75.31
CA GLY A 525 15.36 37.50 74.77
C GLY A 525 15.52 37.13 73.27
N GLU A 526 14.50 36.61 72.59
CA GLU A 526 14.58 36.15 71.19
C GLU A 526 14.02 37.15 70.16
N ALA A 527 13.93 38.43 70.53
CA ALA A 527 13.52 39.51 69.64
C ALA A 527 14.55 39.71 68.51
N GLY A 528 14.29 39.13 67.33
CA GLY A 528 15.09 39.32 66.12
C GLY A 528 15.28 38.07 65.26
N ASN A 529 14.84 36.89 65.70
CA ASN A 529 14.97 35.68 64.88
C ASN A 529 13.80 35.49 63.91
N PHE A 530 13.63 36.43 62.97
CA PHE A 530 12.62 36.37 61.92
C PHE A 530 12.75 35.15 60.98
N ASP A 531 13.88 34.43 61.03
CA ASP A 531 14.10 33.26 60.18
C ASP A 531 13.10 32.14 60.49
N ALA A 532 12.89 31.85 61.78
CA ALA A 532 11.91 30.87 62.23
C ALA A 532 10.48 31.33 61.92
N ASP A 533 10.22 32.63 62.03
CA ASP A 533 8.89 33.23 61.82
C ASP A 533 8.48 33.15 60.36
N VAL A 534 9.38 33.54 59.45
CA VAL A 534 9.15 33.49 58.01
C VAL A 534 9.00 32.04 57.53
N LYS A 535 9.82 31.12 58.04
CA LYS A 535 9.67 29.67 57.78
C LYS A 535 8.32 29.14 58.24
N THR A 536 7.92 29.49 59.47
CA THR A 536 6.65 29.05 60.05
C THR A 536 5.47 29.64 59.28
N LEU A 537 5.52 30.93 58.92
CA LEU A 537 4.50 31.61 58.14
C LEU A 537 4.30 30.95 56.77
N ILE A 538 5.39 30.72 56.03
CA ILE A 538 5.34 30.11 54.70
C ILE A 538 4.82 28.68 54.80
N LYS A 539 5.29 27.90 55.77
CA LYS A 539 4.83 26.52 55.96
C LYS A 539 3.35 26.44 56.35
N ALA A 540 2.90 27.30 57.27
CA ALA A 540 1.52 27.31 57.76
C ALA A 540 0.51 27.79 56.72
N SER A 541 0.91 28.68 55.82
CA SER A 541 0.07 29.17 54.72
C SER A 541 0.31 28.44 53.40
N SER A 542 1.21 27.46 53.38
CA SER A 542 1.75 26.86 52.15
C SER A 542 2.22 27.89 51.11
N GLY A 543 2.63 29.08 51.57
CA GLY A 543 3.06 30.20 50.73
C GLY A 543 1.95 31.16 50.27
N ALA A 544 0.68 30.91 50.59
CA ALA A 544 -0.45 31.76 50.20
C ALA A 544 -0.31 33.23 50.66
N GLU A 545 0.27 33.44 51.84
CA GLU A 545 0.52 34.79 52.39
C GLU A 545 1.53 35.60 51.57
N LEU A 546 2.33 34.94 50.74
CA LEU A 546 3.38 35.59 49.95
C LEU A 546 2.84 36.43 48.80
N CYS A 547 1.65 36.14 48.30
CA CYS A 547 0.97 36.93 47.27
C CYS A 547 -0.26 37.67 47.76
N ALA A 548 -0.70 37.44 49.00
CA ALA A 548 -1.84 38.13 49.57
C ALA A 548 -1.69 39.65 49.38
N THR A 549 -2.69 40.25 48.72
CA THR A 549 -2.83 41.70 48.61
C THR A 549 -4.02 42.13 49.45
N LYS A 550 -4.22 43.44 49.60
CA LYS A 550 -5.40 43.94 50.31
C LYS A 550 -6.70 43.56 49.60
N GLU A 551 -6.64 43.44 48.27
CA GLU A 551 -7.75 43.05 47.40
C GLU A 551 -8.00 41.54 47.41
N ASN A 552 -7.01 40.73 47.81
CA ASN A 552 -7.09 39.28 47.81
C ASN A 552 -6.59 38.73 49.16
N LYS A 553 -7.40 38.97 50.21
CA LYS A 553 -7.10 38.56 51.60
C LYS A 553 -7.41 37.08 51.85
N ASP A 554 -8.27 36.47 51.03
CA ASP A 554 -8.75 35.09 51.18
C ASP A 554 -7.99 34.12 50.26
N VAL A 555 -6.70 34.36 50.05
CA VAL A 555 -5.87 33.41 49.30
C VAL A 555 -5.62 32.20 50.17
N VAL A 556 -6.30 31.09 49.86
CA VAL A 556 -6.20 29.85 50.66
C VAL A 556 -5.18 28.87 50.08
N GLU A 557 -4.88 28.93 48.78
CA GLU A 557 -4.08 27.91 48.10
C GLU A 557 -2.79 28.44 47.44
N PRO A 558 -1.69 27.66 47.45
CA PRO A 558 -0.40 28.04 46.85
C PRO A 558 -0.49 28.42 45.37
N GLY A 559 -1.37 27.75 44.61
CA GLY A 559 -1.61 28.00 43.17
C GLY A 559 -2.19 29.39 42.86
N MET A 560 -2.61 30.14 43.87
CA MET A 560 -3.05 31.52 43.70
C MET A 560 -1.88 32.51 43.67
N CYS A 561 -0.71 32.14 44.19
CA CYS A 561 0.47 33.01 44.28
C CYS A 561 1.42 32.90 43.10
N ALA A 562 1.34 31.82 42.35
CA ALA A 562 2.08 31.63 41.12
C ALA A 562 1.20 30.82 40.17
N ALA A 563 1.26 31.11 38.88
CA ALA A 563 0.72 30.23 37.86
C ALA A 563 1.87 29.50 37.19
N ALA A 564 1.68 28.23 36.86
CA ALA A 564 2.63 27.47 36.07
C ALA A 564 1.90 26.92 34.86
N VAL A 565 2.46 27.17 33.68
CA VAL A 565 1.93 26.64 32.42
C VAL A 565 3.03 25.88 31.71
N ASP A 566 2.64 24.80 31.07
CA ASP A 566 3.53 23.98 30.27
C ASP A 566 2.98 23.81 28.86
N HIS A 567 3.88 23.77 27.88
CA HIS A 567 3.53 23.69 26.47
C HIS A 567 3.83 22.27 25.97
N THR A 568 2.85 21.40 26.15
CA THR A 568 2.94 19.98 25.78
C THR A 568 2.49 19.76 24.33
N PRO A 569 2.79 18.59 23.73
CA PRO A 569 2.18 18.14 22.48
C PRO A 569 0.66 18.34 22.38
N ASP A 570 -0.05 18.08 23.47
CA ASP A 570 -1.52 18.11 23.55
C ASP A 570 -2.08 19.54 23.76
N GLY A 571 -1.19 20.54 23.86
CA GLY A 571 -1.53 21.94 24.12
C GLY A 571 -0.99 22.47 25.43
N VAL A 572 -1.58 23.57 25.90
CA VAL A 572 -1.14 24.26 27.12
C VAL A 572 -1.75 23.56 28.35
N VAL A 573 -0.89 22.99 29.20
CA VAL A 573 -1.30 22.33 30.44
C VAL A 573 -1.07 23.26 31.62
N ASP A 574 -2.10 23.44 32.45
CA ASP A 574 -1.99 24.20 33.70
C ASP A 574 -1.39 23.32 34.81
N LEU A 575 -0.19 23.67 35.26
CA LEU A 575 0.53 23.00 36.33
C LEU A 575 0.47 23.79 37.65
N THR A 576 -0.41 24.80 37.74
CA THR A 576 -0.51 25.70 38.90
C THR A 576 -0.71 24.97 40.22
N ALA A 577 -1.50 23.90 40.24
CA ALA A 577 -1.73 23.08 41.44
C ALA A 577 -0.51 22.24 41.86
N GLN A 578 0.48 22.06 40.99
CA GLN A 578 1.66 21.22 41.21
C GLN A 578 2.89 22.03 41.66
N ILE A 579 2.74 23.35 41.81
CA ILE A 579 3.82 24.24 42.25
C ILE A 579 4.21 23.90 43.69
N GLN A 580 5.49 23.60 43.88
CA GLN A 580 6.11 23.36 45.17
C GLN A 580 6.81 24.64 45.63
N VAL A 581 6.34 25.20 46.75
CA VAL A 581 6.97 26.32 47.44
C VAL A 581 8.03 25.75 48.38
N GLY A 582 9.31 26.03 48.11
CA GLY A 582 10.42 25.55 48.93
C GLY A 582 10.68 26.44 50.15
N ASP A 583 11.61 25.99 50.99
CA ASP A 583 11.97 26.72 52.21
C ASP A 583 12.61 28.09 51.90
N PRO A 584 12.29 29.14 52.68
CA PRO A 584 12.91 30.46 52.52
C PRO A 584 14.42 30.40 52.80
N VAL A 585 15.20 30.95 51.87
CA VAL A 585 16.64 31.10 51.98
C VAL A 585 16.97 32.54 52.34
N LYS A 586 17.66 32.78 53.45
CA LYS A 586 18.06 34.13 53.88
C LYS A 586 18.87 34.83 52.78
N HIS A 587 18.53 36.08 52.48
CA HIS A 587 19.22 36.86 51.46
C HIS A 587 20.65 37.17 51.95
N PRO A 588 21.70 36.93 51.13
CA PRO A 588 23.09 37.00 51.62
C PRO A 588 23.52 38.41 52.01
N THR A 589 23.00 39.43 51.32
CA THR A 589 23.44 40.82 51.49
C THR A 589 22.42 41.75 52.14
N LYS A 590 21.18 41.31 52.36
CA LYS A 590 20.09 42.17 52.86
C LYS A 590 19.63 41.65 54.21
N LYS A 591 19.77 42.48 55.26
CA LYS A 591 19.23 42.17 56.59
C LYS A 591 17.71 42.02 56.50
N ASN A 592 17.16 41.08 57.28
CA ASN A 592 15.72 40.81 57.34
C ASN A 592 15.08 40.58 55.95
N SER A 593 15.80 39.91 55.05
CA SER A 593 15.29 39.53 53.74
C SER A 593 15.55 38.04 53.46
N TRP A 594 14.62 37.41 52.76
CA TRP A 594 14.66 36.00 52.35
C TRP A 594 14.25 35.88 50.88
N ARG A 595 14.57 34.74 50.27
CA ARG A 595 14.11 34.37 48.94
C ARG A 595 13.41 33.02 49.04
N VAL A 596 12.20 32.95 48.51
CA VAL A 596 11.38 31.74 48.52
C VAL A 596 11.36 31.15 47.11
N PRO A 597 11.87 29.92 46.90
CA PRO A 597 11.88 29.29 45.59
C PRO A 597 10.51 28.67 45.28
N TYR A 598 10.06 28.87 44.05
CA TYR A 598 8.92 28.20 43.45
C TYR A 598 9.45 27.24 42.38
N ASN A 599 9.12 25.97 42.51
CA ASN A 599 9.53 24.90 41.59
C ASN A 599 8.29 24.16 41.09
N VAL A 600 8.33 23.69 39.85
CA VAL A 600 7.34 22.74 39.33
C VAL A 600 8.07 21.78 38.39
N VAL A 601 7.59 20.55 38.34
CA VAL A 601 8.04 19.51 37.42
C VAL A 601 6.80 19.06 36.67
N ASP A 602 6.86 19.02 35.34
CA ASP A 602 5.76 18.49 34.53
C ASP A 602 5.67 16.96 34.61
N LYS A 603 4.77 16.38 33.80
CA LYS A 603 4.61 14.93 33.71
C LYS A 603 5.77 14.22 32.98
N ALA A 604 6.46 14.93 32.10
CA ALA A 604 7.62 14.42 31.36
C ALA A 604 8.90 14.42 32.21
N GLY A 605 8.89 15.09 33.36
CA GLY A 605 10.02 15.23 34.27
C GLY A 605 10.85 16.50 34.03
N ASN A 606 10.43 17.41 33.15
CA ASN A 606 11.15 18.65 32.93
C ASN A 606 10.90 19.59 34.10
N ARG A 607 12.01 20.11 34.63
CA ARG A 607 11.98 21.03 35.77
C ARG A 607 11.91 22.46 35.25
N ALA A 608 10.90 23.19 35.72
CA ALA A 608 10.82 24.63 35.49
C ALA A 608 12.07 25.33 36.05
N GLN A 609 12.42 26.46 35.45
CA GLN A 609 13.40 27.34 36.05
C GLN A 609 12.85 27.83 37.40
N THR A 610 13.61 27.63 38.48
CA THR A 610 13.23 28.09 39.82
C THR A 610 13.01 29.60 39.81
N VAL A 611 11.80 30.03 40.11
CA VAL A 611 11.48 31.45 40.26
C VAL A 611 11.51 31.81 41.73
N TRP A 612 12.16 32.92 42.06
CA TRP A 612 12.35 33.35 43.44
C TRP A 612 11.43 34.53 43.74
N ARG A 613 10.75 34.46 44.89
CA ARG A 613 10.08 35.62 45.47
C ARG A 613 10.92 36.16 46.62
N ASP A 614 11.26 37.44 46.54
CA ASP A 614 11.92 38.15 47.62
C ASP A 614 10.90 38.46 48.71
N VAL A 615 11.28 38.21 49.96
CA VAL A 615 10.50 38.53 51.16
C VAL A 615 11.33 39.47 52.02
N ARG A 616 10.76 40.59 52.44
CA ARG A 616 11.42 41.55 53.32
C ARG A 616 10.58 41.80 54.56
N VAL A 617 11.21 41.80 55.73
CA VAL A 617 10.56 42.16 56.98
C VAL A 617 11.07 43.53 57.41
N ASP A 618 10.18 44.52 57.35
CA ASP A 618 10.43 45.88 57.81
C ASP A 618 10.06 45.97 59.29
N GLU A 619 11.06 46.19 60.14
CA GLU A 619 10.87 46.41 61.58
C GLU A 619 10.42 47.85 61.82
N LEU A 620 9.22 48.02 62.35
CA LEU A 620 8.67 49.32 62.72
C LEU A 620 8.59 49.45 64.25
N THR A 621 8.82 50.65 64.75
CA THR A 621 8.39 51.03 66.10
C THR A 621 6.86 51.04 66.17
N PHE A 622 6.30 51.02 67.38
CA PHE A 622 4.85 51.05 67.56
C PHE A 622 4.23 52.31 66.92
N ASP A 623 4.86 53.47 67.12
CA ASP A 623 4.40 54.75 66.54
C ASP A 623 4.46 54.74 65.01
N GLU A 624 5.54 54.18 64.42
CA GLU A 624 5.66 54.03 62.97
C GLU A 624 4.63 53.04 62.40
N LEU A 625 4.38 51.93 63.10
CA LEU A 625 3.38 50.94 62.68
C LEU A 625 1.97 51.55 62.75
N GLU A 626 1.66 52.30 63.81
CA GLU A 626 0.39 53.00 63.94
C GLU A 626 0.22 54.06 62.84
N ALA A 627 1.25 54.85 62.56
CA ALA A 627 1.24 55.84 61.50
C ALA A 627 0.98 55.19 60.13
N VAL A 628 1.68 54.10 59.84
CA VAL A 628 1.51 53.33 58.60
C VAL A 628 0.11 52.70 58.51
N MET A 629 -0.41 52.11 59.59
CA MET A 629 -1.77 51.57 59.61
C MET A 629 -2.82 52.67 59.39
N ARG A 630 -2.62 53.85 59.97
CA ARG A 630 -3.51 55.00 59.82
C ARG A 630 -3.49 55.55 58.40
N GLU A 631 -2.31 55.74 57.82
CA GLU A 631 -2.16 56.17 56.42
C GLU A 631 -2.83 55.17 55.47
N GLU A 632 -2.59 53.88 55.68
CA GLU A 632 -3.21 52.82 54.90
C GLU A 632 -4.73 52.78 55.03
N PHE A 633 -5.26 53.01 56.24
CA PHE A 633 -6.69 53.09 56.50
C PHE A 633 -7.33 54.29 55.78
N GLU A 634 -6.68 55.45 55.78
CA GLU A 634 -7.18 56.63 55.08
C GLU A 634 -7.14 56.45 53.55
N VAL A 635 -6.10 55.80 53.01
CA VAL A 635 -6.03 55.43 51.58
C VAL A 635 -7.14 54.43 51.22
N GLU A 636 -7.37 53.40 52.04
CA GLU A 636 -8.42 52.39 51.81
C GLU A 636 -9.81 53.02 51.88
N LYS A 637 -10.05 53.90 52.86
CA LYS A 637 -11.29 54.67 52.98
C LYS A 637 -11.51 55.56 51.76
N LYS A 638 -10.46 56.24 51.26
CA LYS A 638 -10.55 57.07 50.06
C LYS A 638 -10.89 56.23 48.83
N LYS A 639 -10.21 55.09 48.62
CA LYS A 639 -10.49 54.16 47.52
C LYS A 639 -11.90 53.58 47.59
N ALA A 640 -12.38 53.18 48.78
CA ALA A 640 -13.73 52.67 48.97
C ALA A 640 -14.79 53.74 48.66
N VAL A 641 -14.53 55.01 48.99
CA VAL A 641 -15.39 56.13 48.61
C VAL A 641 -15.38 56.34 47.10
N GLU A 642 -14.21 56.35 46.47
CA GLU A 642 -14.08 56.51 45.00
C GLU A 642 -14.76 55.36 44.24
N GLU A 643 -14.61 54.11 44.69
CA GLU A 643 -15.27 52.94 44.11
C GLU A 643 -16.80 52.99 44.30
N ALA A 644 -17.28 53.40 45.47
CA ALA A 644 -18.71 53.59 45.72
C ALA A 644 -19.30 54.68 44.82
N VAL A 645 -18.57 55.78 44.61
CA VAL A 645 -18.96 56.86 43.69
C VAL A 645 -18.96 56.36 42.23
N ALA A 646 -17.92 55.63 41.82
CA ALA A 646 -17.83 55.08 40.48
C ALA A 646 -18.89 54.01 40.21
N ALA A 647 -19.23 53.18 41.20
CA ALA A 647 -20.31 52.20 41.11
C ALA A 647 -21.68 52.88 41.03
N ALA A 648 -21.92 53.91 41.85
CA ALA A 648 -23.13 54.71 41.78
C ALA A 648 -23.29 55.39 40.40
N SER A 649 -22.23 55.98 39.87
CA SER A 649 -22.24 56.60 38.54
C SER A 649 -22.44 55.57 37.42
N ARG A 650 -21.84 54.38 37.52
CA ARG A 650 -22.08 53.28 36.56
C ARG A 650 -23.53 52.81 36.58
N LYS A 651 -24.11 52.67 37.77
CA LYS A 651 -25.53 52.31 37.92
C LYS A 651 -26.44 53.38 37.32
N GLU A 652 -26.16 54.66 37.58
CA GLU A 652 -26.92 55.77 36.99
C GLU A 652 -26.81 55.82 35.45
N ARG A 653 -25.63 55.52 34.89
CA ARG A 653 -25.46 55.37 33.43
C ARG A 653 -26.24 54.17 32.88
N GLN A 654 -26.24 53.03 33.58
CA GLN A 654 -27.03 51.86 33.18
C GLN A 654 -28.52 52.11 33.26
N ASP A 655 -29.00 52.82 34.30
CA ASP A 655 -30.40 53.20 34.44
C ASP A 655 -30.81 54.19 33.33
N CYS A 656 -29.93 55.12 32.96
CA CYS A 656 -30.13 56.06 31.86
C CYS A 656 -30.12 55.36 30.49
N GLU A 657 -29.21 54.40 30.26
CA GLU A 657 -29.24 53.56 29.04
C GLU A 657 -30.46 52.63 29.00
N GLY A 658 -30.90 52.12 30.15
CA GLY A 658 -32.13 51.35 30.30
C GLY A 658 -33.36 52.15 29.88
N GLN A 659 -33.52 53.37 30.41
CA GLN A 659 -34.59 54.28 29.99
C GLN A 659 -34.51 54.66 28.52
N LYS A 660 -33.30 54.83 27.97
CA LYS A 660 -33.10 55.14 26.55
C LYS A 660 -33.44 53.95 25.65
N ARG A 661 -33.22 52.71 26.11
CA ARG A 661 -33.68 51.49 25.43
C ARG A 661 -35.19 51.33 25.50
N GLU A 662 -35.80 51.61 26.64
CA GLU A 662 -37.26 51.56 26.82
C GLU A 662 -37.95 52.58 25.90
N LEU A 663 -37.45 53.83 25.87
CA LEU A 663 -37.92 54.88 24.95
C LEU A 663 -37.73 54.52 23.47
N ARG A 664 -36.65 53.78 23.13
CA ARG A 664 -36.39 53.32 21.77
C ARG A 664 -37.35 52.20 21.36
N VAL A 665 -37.66 51.27 22.26
CA VAL A 665 -38.66 50.23 22.04
C VAL A 665 -40.05 50.83 21.88
N ASP A 666 -40.40 51.86 22.66
CA ASP A 666 -41.67 52.58 22.49
C ASP A 666 -41.75 53.34 21.16
N LEU A 667 -40.64 53.92 20.69
CA LEU A 667 -40.55 54.58 19.38
C LEU A 667 -40.58 53.58 18.21
N GLU A 668 -39.95 52.41 18.35
CA GLU A 668 -39.98 51.35 17.34
C GLU A 668 -41.36 50.68 17.27
N ASN A 669 -42.03 50.48 18.40
CA ASN A 669 -43.42 49.98 18.43
C ASN A 669 -44.42 51.00 17.87
N ALA A 670 -44.18 52.30 18.03
CA ALA A 670 -45.01 53.34 17.42
C ALA A 670 -44.81 53.47 15.90
N ALA A 671 -43.74 52.89 15.33
CA ALA A 671 -43.45 52.93 13.90
C ALA A 671 -44.01 51.72 13.12
N ASP A 672 -44.39 50.63 13.80
CA ASP A 672 -44.84 49.37 13.17
C ASP A 672 -46.37 49.19 13.16
N ASP A 673 -47.13 50.13 13.73
CA ASP A 673 -48.58 50.25 13.50
C ASP A 673 -48.85 50.89 12.13
N GLY A 674 -48.72 50.06 11.10
CA GLY A 674 -49.03 50.38 9.71
C GLY A 674 -50.46 50.93 9.53
N PRO A 675 -50.66 51.97 8.70
CA PRO A 675 -51.97 52.60 8.51
C PRO A 675 -52.80 51.82 7.51
N GLN A 676 -53.69 50.93 7.99
CA GLN A 676 -54.85 50.53 7.20
C GLN A 676 -56.07 51.37 7.56
N ASN A 677 -56.56 52.08 6.54
CA ASN A 677 -57.91 52.62 6.42
C ASN A 677 -58.36 53.68 7.45
N LYS A 678 -58.32 54.95 7.04
CA LYS A 678 -59.56 55.68 6.70
C LYS A 678 -59.29 57.03 6.01
N ARG A 679 -59.95 57.15 4.86
CA ARG A 679 -60.18 58.34 4.04
C ARG A 679 -60.62 59.57 4.86
N GLY A 680 -60.13 60.76 4.49
CA GLY A 680 -60.98 61.97 4.55
C GLY A 680 -60.31 63.32 4.81
N LYS A 681 -59.99 64.03 3.71
CA LYS A 681 -60.12 65.49 3.52
C LYS A 681 -59.16 66.47 4.24
N ARG A 682 -58.38 67.12 3.36
CA ARG A 682 -58.12 68.58 3.24
C ARG A 682 -57.05 69.23 4.14
N ALA A 683 -55.98 69.66 3.44
CA ALA A 683 -55.57 71.06 3.23
C ALA A 683 -54.26 71.56 3.87
N ARG A 684 -53.35 71.95 2.96
CA ARG A 684 -52.44 73.13 2.95
C ARG A 684 -51.16 73.12 3.80
N GLY A 685 -50.08 73.52 3.11
CA GLY A 685 -48.94 74.29 3.62
C GLY A 685 -47.74 73.41 3.99
N ALA A 686 -46.69 73.31 3.17
CA ALA A 686 -45.66 74.30 2.88
C ALA A 686 -44.35 74.02 3.64
N SER A 687 -43.25 74.41 2.99
CA SER A 687 -41.87 74.57 3.42
C SER A 687 -41.00 73.33 3.65
N SER A 688 -40.13 73.14 2.65
CA SER A 688 -38.79 72.58 2.65
C SER A 688 -37.88 73.03 3.82
N CYS A 689 -37.01 72.12 4.27
CA CYS A 689 -35.70 72.41 4.88
C CYS A 689 -34.73 71.21 4.71
N PRO A 690 -33.41 71.41 4.84
CA PRO A 690 -32.42 70.91 3.88
C PRO A 690 -31.48 69.80 4.40
N LYS A 691 -30.65 69.30 3.48
CA LYS A 691 -29.50 68.40 3.68
C LYS A 691 -28.54 68.87 4.78
N CYS A 692 -28.06 67.93 5.60
CA CYS A 692 -26.83 68.08 6.37
C CYS A 692 -25.70 67.31 5.68
N GLU A 693 -24.72 68.07 5.18
CA GLU A 693 -23.38 67.62 4.80
C GLU A 693 -22.48 67.49 6.05
N THR A 694 -21.51 66.58 5.93
CA THR A 694 -20.18 66.53 6.59
C THR A 694 -20.08 66.41 8.12
N CYS A 695 -19.76 65.19 8.56
CA CYS A 695 -19.06 64.92 9.82
C CYS A 695 -17.59 65.37 9.73
N PRO A 696 -17.06 66.17 10.69
CA PRO A 696 -15.62 66.26 10.91
C PRO A 696 -15.13 65.20 11.92
N PRO A 697 -13.87 64.73 11.80
CA PRO A 697 -13.27 63.69 12.65
C PRO A 697 -12.96 64.19 14.09
N PRO A 698 -12.72 63.28 15.05
CA PRO A 698 -12.70 63.62 16.48
C PRO A 698 -11.45 64.43 16.87
N PRO A 699 -11.56 65.37 17.84
CA PRO A 699 -10.41 66.09 18.33
C PRO A 699 -9.63 65.26 19.36
N THR A 700 -8.31 65.38 19.21
CA THR A 700 -7.25 64.96 20.13
C THR A 700 -7.46 65.53 21.54
N CYS A 701 -7.25 64.68 22.55
CA CYS A 701 -7.21 65.06 23.96
C CYS A 701 -5.94 65.86 24.25
N GLY A 702 -6.09 67.11 24.65
CA GLY A 702 -5.05 67.93 25.28
C GLY A 702 -5.48 68.28 26.70
N GLU A 703 -4.55 68.10 27.64
CA GLU A 703 -4.61 68.58 29.02
C GLU A 703 -4.63 70.13 29.04
N ASP A 704 -5.55 70.73 29.83
CA ASP A 704 -5.24 71.71 30.88
C ASP A 704 -6.47 72.52 31.33
N ASP A 705 -6.43 72.88 32.63
CA ASP A 705 -7.12 73.96 33.34
C ASP A 705 -8.63 73.89 33.68
N GLY A 706 -8.88 73.51 34.94
CA GLY A 706 -9.17 74.50 35.99
C GLY A 706 -10.45 75.37 35.91
N LYS A 707 -11.33 75.15 36.90
CA LYS A 707 -12.37 76.06 37.46
C LYS A 707 -13.62 76.36 36.62
N SER A 708 -14.76 75.84 37.08
CA SER A 708 -15.91 76.71 37.43
C SER A 708 -16.96 75.92 38.23
N THR A 709 -16.97 76.15 39.54
CA THR A 709 -18.11 75.88 40.42
C THR A 709 -19.16 76.95 40.20
N THR A 710 -20.39 76.58 39.79
CA THR A 710 -21.69 77.06 40.36
C THR A 710 -22.86 76.71 39.44
N LYS A 711 -24.02 76.47 40.07
CA LYS A 711 -25.36 76.21 39.50
C LYS A 711 -25.66 74.78 39.02
N LEU A 712 -25.93 73.90 39.98
CA LEU A 712 -27.04 72.94 39.84
C LEU A 712 -27.55 72.48 41.22
N SER A 713 -27.84 73.43 42.09
CA SER A 713 -28.58 73.17 43.34
C SER A 713 -29.91 73.90 43.25
N ASN A 714 -30.94 73.25 42.68
CA ASN A 714 -32.35 73.56 42.99
C ASN A 714 -33.42 72.63 42.37
N GLU A 715 -33.10 71.48 41.79
CA GLU A 715 -34.15 70.57 41.25
C GLU A 715 -33.94 69.09 41.59
N LEU A 716 -33.64 68.79 42.86
CA LEU A 716 -33.66 67.40 43.35
C LEU A 716 -34.31 67.32 44.73
N ARG A 717 -35.58 67.73 44.79
CA ARG A 717 -36.36 67.69 46.03
C ARG A 717 -37.84 67.34 45.79
N THR A 718 -38.11 66.27 45.03
CA THR A 718 -39.41 65.60 45.01
C THR A 718 -39.31 64.24 44.30
N CYS A 719 -38.75 63.23 44.97
CA CYS A 719 -39.06 61.83 44.66
C CYS A 719 -38.63 60.93 45.84
N LYS A 720 -39.34 61.05 46.95
CA LYS A 720 -39.10 60.23 48.15
C LYS A 720 -40.43 59.77 48.75
N THR A 721 -41.14 58.96 47.99
CA THR A 721 -42.19 58.05 48.45
C THR A 721 -42.48 57.14 47.26
N ASP A 722 -42.26 55.83 47.44
CA ASP A 722 -42.84 54.70 46.68
C ASP A 722 -41.90 53.49 46.45
N LEU A 723 -40.70 53.46 47.04
CA LEU A 723 -39.84 52.27 47.02
C LEU A 723 -39.74 51.59 48.39
N ALA A 724 -40.88 51.15 48.93
CA ALA A 724 -40.93 50.40 50.19
C ALA A 724 -41.69 49.06 50.15
N ASN A 725 -42.18 48.59 48.99
CA ASN A 725 -43.10 47.43 48.95
C ASN A 725 -42.68 46.24 48.06
N ALA A 726 -41.40 46.08 47.71
CA ALA A 726 -40.97 44.94 46.89
C ALA A 726 -39.75 44.19 47.46
N LYS A 727 -39.88 43.58 48.64
CA LYS A 727 -38.92 42.54 49.07
C LYS A 727 -39.46 41.56 50.11
N ARG A 728 -40.54 40.83 49.78
CA ARG A 728 -40.90 39.57 50.46
C ARG A 728 -41.60 38.63 49.50
N ARG A 729 -40.89 37.59 49.02
CA ARG A 729 -41.32 36.19 48.76
C ARG A 729 -40.33 35.52 47.79
N GLY A 730 -39.91 34.29 48.12
CA GLY A 730 -39.12 33.42 47.25
C GLY A 730 -38.07 32.60 48.00
N ALA A 731 -38.50 31.47 48.59
CA ALA A 731 -37.67 30.46 49.24
C ALA A 731 -37.84 29.10 48.53
N ALA A 732 -36.89 28.18 48.79
CA ALA A 732 -36.91 26.72 48.58
C ALA A 732 -36.66 26.22 47.14
N ALA A 733 -36.06 25.05 46.83
CA ALA A 733 -35.27 24.02 47.53
C ALA A 733 -34.86 23.00 46.44
N VAL A 734 -33.68 22.35 46.50
CA VAL A 734 -33.36 21.10 45.75
C VAL A 734 -32.38 20.25 46.59
N SER A 735 -32.63 18.94 46.60
CA SER A 735 -32.13 17.87 47.50
C SER A 735 -31.08 16.93 46.89
N ASP A 736 -30.40 16.18 47.79
CA ASP A 736 -29.49 15.02 47.62
C ASP A 736 -30.05 13.79 46.87
N SER A 737 -29.18 12.98 46.23
CA SER A 737 -28.88 11.56 46.58
C SER A 737 -27.89 10.85 45.61
N ASP A 738 -27.24 9.78 46.13
CA ASP A 738 -26.52 8.65 45.47
C ASP A 738 -24.99 8.81 45.22
N ALA A 739 -24.08 7.87 45.50
CA ALA A 739 -24.15 6.45 45.86
C ALA A 739 -22.85 5.99 46.58
N ASP A 740 -22.97 5.02 47.49
CA ASP A 740 -21.89 4.41 48.27
C ASP A 740 -22.09 2.88 48.25
N GLU A 741 -21.38 2.14 47.38
CA GLU A 741 -21.43 0.67 47.32
C GLU A 741 -20.22 0.05 46.58
N ARG A 742 -19.02 0.00 47.19
CA ARG A 742 -17.92 -0.89 46.74
C ARG A 742 -17.00 -1.29 47.88
N SER A 743 -17.35 -2.36 48.58
CA SER A 743 -16.45 -3.04 49.53
C SER A 743 -16.95 -4.48 49.72
N ASN A 744 -16.47 -5.44 48.91
CA ASN A 744 -16.49 -6.90 49.22
C ASN A 744 -15.83 -7.85 48.17
N ILE A 745 -14.75 -7.46 47.45
CA ILE A 745 -14.06 -8.37 46.48
C ILE A 745 -12.54 -8.39 46.68
N LEU A 746 -12.06 -8.40 47.94
CA LEU A 746 -10.61 -8.43 48.21
C LEU A 746 -10.16 -9.54 49.18
N ALA A 747 -11.01 -10.53 49.46
CA ALA A 747 -10.67 -11.59 50.42
C ALA A 747 -10.37 -12.98 49.81
N SER A 748 -10.27 -13.10 48.47
CA SER A 748 -10.16 -14.41 47.80
C SER A 748 -8.99 -14.57 46.81
N LEU A 749 -8.00 -13.65 46.83
CA LEU A 749 -6.86 -13.66 45.90
C LEU A 749 -5.50 -14.06 46.52
N GLU A 750 -5.44 -14.37 47.82
CA GLU A 750 -4.18 -14.70 48.50
C GLU A 750 -3.71 -16.16 48.32
N ASP A 751 -4.56 -17.07 47.82
CA ASP A 751 -4.23 -18.51 47.77
C ASP A 751 -3.67 -19.01 46.42
N LEU A 752 -3.62 -18.20 45.36
CA LEU A 752 -3.23 -18.64 44.01
C LEU A 752 -1.80 -18.23 43.57
N PHE A 753 -1.12 -17.41 44.38
CA PHE A 753 0.19 -16.85 44.03
C PHE A 753 1.38 -17.84 43.94
N PRO A 754 1.48 -18.92 44.75
CA PRO A 754 2.66 -19.79 44.72
C PRO A 754 2.71 -20.73 43.49
N LEU A 755 1.57 -20.99 42.83
CA LEU A 755 1.50 -21.91 41.69
C LEU A 755 1.97 -21.27 40.37
N PHE A 756 1.80 -19.94 40.24
CA PHE A 756 2.24 -19.17 39.07
C PHE A 756 3.77 -19.00 39.01
N LEU A 757 4.42 -18.89 40.16
CA LEU A 757 5.88 -18.75 40.25
C LEU A 757 6.63 -20.01 39.77
N LEU A 758 6.07 -21.21 39.97
CA LEU A 758 6.66 -22.47 39.48
C LEU A 758 6.60 -22.60 37.95
N LEU A 759 5.55 -22.07 37.32
CA LEU A 759 5.40 -22.08 35.85
C LEU A 759 6.40 -21.15 35.16
N ILE A 760 6.68 -19.98 35.74
CA ILE A 760 7.61 -19.00 35.15
C ILE A 760 9.07 -19.48 35.20
N VAL A 761 9.45 -20.18 36.27
CA VAL A 761 10.79 -20.77 36.42
C VAL A 761 10.99 -21.96 35.47
N GLY A 762 9.93 -22.75 35.22
CA GLY A 762 9.98 -23.86 34.27
C GLY A 762 10.21 -23.42 32.82
N CYS A 763 9.53 -22.36 32.37
CA CYS A 763 9.62 -21.89 30.98
C CYS A 763 10.97 -21.24 30.64
N SER A 764 11.61 -20.59 31.60
CA SER A 764 12.90 -19.91 31.39
C SER A 764 14.08 -20.89 31.28
N ALA A 765 14.01 -22.05 31.94
CA ALA A 765 15.03 -23.10 31.82
C ALA A 765 15.04 -23.77 30.43
N VAL A 766 13.87 -23.95 29.80
CA VAL A 766 13.75 -24.56 28.47
C VAL A 766 14.31 -23.64 27.37
N GLY A 767 14.08 -22.33 27.49
CA GLY A 767 14.63 -21.33 26.54
C GLY A 767 16.16 -21.29 26.54
N LEU A 768 16.80 -21.44 27.70
CA LEU A 768 18.26 -21.48 27.82
C LEU A 768 18.86 -22.71 27.11
N LEU A 769 18.17 -23.85 27.17
CA LEU A 769 18.63 -25.11 26.60
C LEU A 769 18.59 -25.09 25.05
N ILE A 770 17.59 -24.42 24.46
CA ILE A 770 17.47 -24.23 23.01
C ILE A 770 18.58 -23.32 22.47
N MET A 771 18.92 -22.25 23.20
CA MET A 771 20.01 -21.32 22.82
C MET A 771 21.39 -22.01 22.81
N ILE A 772 21.63 -22.92 23.75
CA ILE A 772 22.89 -23.69 23.82
C ILE A 772 23.02 -24.65 22.62
N MET A 773 21.91 -25.29 22.19
CA MET A 773 21.95 -26.19 21.04
C MET A 773 22.17 -25.46 19.70
N GLN A 774 21.69 -24.22 19.56
CA GLN A 774 21.88 -23.45 18.32
C GLN A 774 23.32 -22.96 18.13
N ARG A 775 24.06 -22.67 19.22
CA ARG A 775 25.49 -22.30 19.13
C ARG A 775 26.42 -23.47 18.81
N ALA A 776 26.03 -24.71 19.11
CA ALA A 776 26.85 -25.88 18.77
C ALA A 776 26.91 -26.16 17.26
N LYS A 777 25.90 -25.71 16.49
CA LYS A 777 25.78 -26.00 15.06
C LYS A 777 26.63 -25.07 14.16
N SER A 778 26.99 -23.88 14.63
CA SER A 778 27.77 -22.90 13.86
C SER A 778 29.29 -23.13 13.91
N VAL A 779 29.78 -24.03 14.76
CA VAL A 779 31.23 -24.23 14.99
C VAL A 779 31.81 -25.34 14.09
N LEU A 780 30.99 -26.14 13.39
CA LEU A 780 31.44 -27.35 12.69
C LEU A 780 31.40 -27.30 11.16
N GLY A 781 31.14 -26.15 10.52
CA GLY A 781 31.06 -26.07 9.05
C GLY A 781 31.69 -24.80 8.47
N GLY A 782 32.93 -24.87 8.02
CA GLY A 782 33.58 -23.77 7.29
C GLY A 782 34.90 -24.16 6.65
N GLY A 783 34.84 -24.73 5.44
CA GLY A 783 35.98 -24.88 4.53
C GLY A 783 35.90 -23.83 3.42
N GLY A 784 36.93 -22.99 3.30
CA GLY A 784 37.00 -21.89 2.34
C GLY A 784 37.71 -22.26 1.03
N GLY A 785 37.21 -21.72 -0.09
CA GLY A 785 37.86 -21.76 -1.40
C GLY A 785 37.86 -20.37 -2.03
N ASP A 786 39.04 -19.86 -2.37
CA ASP A 786 39.27 -18.56 -3.02
C ASP A 786 39.09 -18.66 -4.54
N GLY A 787 38.23 -17.82 -5.11
CA GLY A 787 38.04 -17.69 -6.56
C GLY A 787 38.27 -16.25 -7.03
N LYS A 788 39.28 -16.04 -7.89
CA LYS A 788 39.54 -14.76 -8.58
C LYS A 788 38.67 -14.62 -9.82
N THR A 789 37.99 -13.48 -9.97
CA THR A 789 37.17 -13.15 -11.16
C THR A 789 37.80 -12.02 -11.98
N GLY A 790 37.99 -12.26 -13.28
CA GLY A 790 38.32 -11.23 -14.28
C GLY A 790 37.08 -10.54 -14.84
N LYS A 791 37.17 -9.24 -15.13
CA LYS A 791 36.12 -8.42 -15.74
C LYS A 791 36.15 -8.52 -17.27
N ALA A 792 35.00 -8.74 -17.90
CA ALA A 792 34.79 -8.61 -19.34
C ALA A 792 33.71 -7.54 -19.64
N SER A 793 33.84 -6.87 -20.78
CA SER A 793 33.07 -5.70 -21.25
C SER A 793 31.70 -6.08 -21.85
N ASN A 794 30.71 -5.17 -21.75
CA ASN A 794 29.30 -5.43 -22.07
C ASN A 794 28.95 -5.56 -23.57
N ASP A 795 29.80 -5.09 -24.49
CA ASP A 795 29.45 -5.07 -25.93
C ASP A 795 29.79 -6.40 -26.66
N GLU A 796 30.60 -7.27 -26.06
CA GLU A 796 30.95 -8.58 -26.65
C GLU A 796 29.90 -9.68 -26.35
N ARG A 797 28.92 -9.39 -25.48
CA ARG A 797 27.95 -10.37 -24.96
C ARG A 797 26.73 -10.59 -25.87
N ALA A 798 26.42 -9.66 -26.77
CA ALA A 798 25.28 -9.77 -27.68
C ALA A 798 25.56 -10.71 -28.88
N ALA A 799 26.82 -10.81 -29.33
CA ALA A 799 27.21 -11.74 -30.40
C ALA A 799 27.43 -13.18 -29.91
N ALA A 800 27.61 -13.38 -28.59
CA ALA A 800 27.83 -14.71 -27.99
C ALA A 800 26.53 -15.54 -27.85
N LEU A 801 25.36 -14.92 -27.87
CA LEU A 801 24.06 -15.61 -27.78
C LEU A 801 23.72 -16.45 -29.02
N ALA A 802 24.30 -16.15 -30.18
CA ALA A 802 24.07 -16.91 -31.41
C ALA A 802 24.90 -18.22 -31.51
N LYS A 803 25.77 -18.53 -30.53
CA LYS A 803 26.71 -19.68 -30.60
C LYS A 803 26.53 -20.76 -29.53
N SER A 804 25.56 -20.65 -28.63
CA SER A 804 25.44 -21.54 -27.47
C SER A 804 24.10 -22.28 -27.39
N VAL A 805 23.72 -23.03 -28.43
CA VAL A 805 22.67 -24.06 -28.29
C VAL A 805 23.03 -25.25 -29.20
N TYR A 806 23.53 -26.33 -28.61
CA TYR A 806 23.54 -27.66 -29.23
C TYR A 806 22.74 -28.56 -28.31
N TYR A 807 21.62 -29.11 -28.77
CA TYR A 807 20.94 -30.18 -28.06
C TYR A 807 20.50 -31.30 -28.98
N HIS A 808 20.75 -32.53 -28.54
CA HIS A 808 20.29 -33.77 -29.17
C HIS A 808 18.86 -34.08 -28.72
N SER A 809 17.93 -34.19 -29.67
CA SER A 809 16.59 -34.71 -29.41
C SER A 809 16.61 -36.25 -29.31
N PRO A 810 15.93 -36.88 -28.32
CA PRO A 810 15.69 -38.32 -28.33
C PRO A 810 14.74 -38.68 -29.49
N ARG A 811 15.17 -39.58 -30.37
CA ARG A 811 14.32 -40.14 -31.43
C ARG A 811 13.19 -40.96 -30.81
N HIS A 812 12.00 -40.39 -30.71
CA HIS A 812 10.76 -41.17 -30.63
C HIS A 812 10.23 -41.41 -32.04
N GLY A 813 10.02 -42.69 -32.38
CA GLY A 813 9.43 -43.10 -33.65
C GLY A 813 7.94 -42.82 -33.66
N ALA A 814 7.51 -41.88 -34.52
CA ALA A 814 6.10 -41.60 -34.79
C ALA A 814 5.65 -42.32 -36.07
N GLN A 815 4.52 -43.03 -36.00
CA GLN A 815 3.75 -43.45 -37.16
C GLN A 815 2.88 -42.28 -37.67
N PRO A 816 2.53 -42.23 -38.97
CA PRO A 816 1.80 -41.11 -39.54
C PRO A 816 0.30 -41.26 -39.30
N ILE A 817 -0.31 -40.27 -38.65
CA ILE A 817 -1.76 -40.07 -38.56
C ILE A 817 -2.04 -38.66 -39.09
N GLY A 818 -3.00 -38.55 -40.01
CA GLY A 818 -3.33 -37.33 -40.74
C GLY A 818 -4.40 -36.49 -40.05
N SER A 819 -4.22 -35.17 -40.05
CA SER A 819 -5.19 -34.18 -39.57
C SER A 819 -5.83 -33.40 -40.73
N PRO A 820 -7.13 -33.04 -40.66
CA PRO A 820 -7.80 -32.18 -41.63
C PRO A 820 -7.81 -30.69 -41.21
N ASN A 821 -7.78 -29.80 -42.22
CA ASN A 821 -7.85 -28.34 -42.11
C ASN A 821 -9.27 -27.83 -42.41
N GLY A 822 -9.83 -26.99 -41.53
CA GLY A 822 -11.04 -26.17 -41.77
C GLY A 822 -10.69 -24.69 -41.95
N ASN A 823 -11.26 -24.05 -42.98
CA ASN A 823 -11.03 -22.65 -43.34
C ASN A 823 -12.38 -21.91 -43.35
N GLY A 824 -12.60 -20.96 -42.44
CA GLY A 824 -13.85 -20.22 -42.29
C GLY A 824 -13.70 -18.74 -42.68
N ASN A 825 -14.44 -18.33 -43.71
CA ASN A 825 -14.53 -16.95 -44.21
C ASN A 825 -15.86 -16.34 -43.70
N GLY A 826 -15.82 -15.23 -42.96
CA GLY A 826 -17.03 -14.63 -42.35
C GLY A 826 -17.08 -13.11 -42.50
N GLY A 827 -17.96 -12.63 -43.38
CA GLY A 827 -18.21 -11.22 -43.66
C GLY A 827 -18.95 -10.48 -42.54
N GLY A 828 -18.69 -9.17 -42.45
CA GLY A 828 -19.19 -8.30 -41.39
C GLY A 828 -20.69 -7.96 -41.49
N VAL A 829 -21.34 -7.93 -40.33
CA VAL A 829 -22.64 -7.28 -40.12
C VAL A 829 -22.50 -6.37 -38.89
N ARG A 830 -22.72 -5.06 -39.10
CA ARG A 830 -22.83 -4.05 -38.03
C ARG A 830 -24.22 -4.16 -37.39
N THR A 831 -24.28 -4.44 -36.09
CA THR A 831 -25.45 -4.13 -35.25
C THR A 831 -25.04 -3.20 -34.11
N ARG A 832 -25.90 -2.20 -33.88
CA ARG A 832 -25.76 -1.08 -32.95
C ARG A 832 -26.83 -1.28 -31.88
N SER A 833 -26.47 -1.48 -30.62
CA SER A 833 -27.38 -1.45 -29.46
C SER A 833 -26.53 -1.24 -28.20
N SER A 834 -26.48 -0.03 -27.63
CA SER A 834 -27.40 0.53 -26.62
C SER A 834 -27.04 0.12 -25.19
N GLN A 835 -26.65 1.15 -24.44
CA GLN A 835 -26.50 1.25 -22.99
C GLN A 835 -27.57 0.47 -22.20
N GLN A 836 -27.15 -0.30 -21.19
CA GLN A 836 -27.95 -0.52 -19.99
C GLN A 836 -27.05 -0.57 -18.74
N SER A 837 -27.50 0.15 -17.72
CA SER A 837 -26.93 0.34 -16.39
C SER A 837 -27.03 -0.93 -15.51
N PRO A 838 -26.26 -1.05 -14.42
CA PRO A 838 -26.38 -2.15 -13.48
C PRO A 838 -27.53 -1.90 -12.49
N LEU A 839 -28.37 -2.92 -12.29
CA LEU A 839 -29.41 -2.98 -11.27
C LEU A 839 -29.00 -3.92 -10.13
N PHE A 840 -29.40 -3.48 -8.95
CA PHE A 840 -29.21 -4.02 -7.60
C PHE A 840 -29.79 -5.43 -7.37
N GLY A 841 -29.17 -6.12 -6.40
CA GLY A 841 -29.70 -7.24 -5.61
C GLY A 841 -28.55 -8.18 -5.22
N GLY A 842 -28.15 -8.39 -3.95
CA GLY A 842 -28.86 -8.36 -2.68
C GLY A 842 -29.01 -9.79 -2.17
N LEU A 843 -28.37 -10.12 -1.02
CA LEU A 843 -28.54 -11.25 -0.06
C LEU A 843 -27.14 -11.62 0.49
N SER A 844 -26.71 -11.22 1.70
CA SER A 844 -27.09 -11.64 3.08
C SER A 844 -26.48 -12.97 3.56
N SER A 845 -25.50 -12.90 4.47
CA SER A 845 -25.26 -13.79 5.63
C SER A 845 -24.01 -13.25 6.38
N SER A 846 -24.13 -12.63 7.56
CA SER A 846 -24.32 -13.17 8.93
C SER A 846 -23.07 -13.81 9.55
N GLY A 847 -22.48 -13.12 10.53
CA GLY A 847 -21.44 -13.61 11.45
C GLY A 847 -20.59 -12.42 11.97
N ALA A 848 -21.01 -11.65 12.97
CA ALA A 848 -20.98 -11.90 14.42
C ALA A 848 -19.55 -11.95 15.03
N GLY A 849 -19.21 -10.92 15.80
CA GLY A 849 -18.06 -10.80 16.72
C GLY A 849 -17.14 -9.61 16.35
N GLY A 850 -16.93 -8.55 17.13
CA GLY A 850 -17.21 -8.27 18.54
C GLY A 850 -15.91 -7.91 19.28
N GLY A 851 -15.70 -6.62 19.60
CA GLY A 851 -14.78 -6.13 20.64
C GLY A 851 -13.42 -5.60 20.15
N GLN A 852 -13.24 -4.28 20.01
CA GLN A 852 -12.86 -3.28 21.04
C GLN A 852 -11.36 -3.22 21.39
N ALA A 853 -10.73 -2.20 20.79
CA ALA A 853 -9.75 -1.26 21.30
C ALA A 853 -9.30 -1.32 22.78
N GLY A 854 -8.03 -0.98 23.00
CA GLY A 854 -7.64 -0.07 24.09
C GLY A 854 -6.39 -0.43 24.88
N SER A 855 -5.26 0.12 24.46
CA SER A 855 -4.28 0.89 25.27
C SER A 855 -4.31 0.74 26.80
N GLN A 856 -3.15 0.49 27.41
CA GLN A 856 -2.43 1.48 28.22
C GLN A 856 -1.15 0.89 28.83
N GLY A 857 -0.08 1.68 28.80
CA GLY A 857 1.23 1.35 29.34
C GLY A 857 1.37 1.64 30.84
N GLY A 858 2.59 1.45 31.35
CA GLY A 858 2.95 1.86 32.71
C GLY A 858 4.32 1.34 33.12
N ALA A 859 5.30 2.25 33.12
CA ALA A 859 6.70 2.05 33.47
C ALA A 859 6.99 1.92 34.97
N GLN A 860 8.20 1.45 35.31
CA GLN A 860 9.11 1.77 36.45
C GLN A 860 9.96 0.53 36.80
N GLY A 861 11.25 0.54 37.15
CA GLY A 861 12.27 1.56 37.39
C GLY A 861 13.53 0.91 38.02
N GLY A 862 14.65 1.66 38.12
CA GLY A 862 15.89 1.33 38.88
C GLY A 862 17.11 1.03 38.00
N GLY A 863 18.19 1.84 37.93
CA GLY A 863 19.17 2.20 38.97
C GLY A 863 20.37 1.22 38.87
N VAL A 864 21.68 1.53 38.90
CA VAL A 864 22.54 2.66 39.33
C VAL A 864 23.96 2.38 38.75
N SER A 865 24.77 3.37 38.33
CA SER A 865 26.11 3.74 38.89
C SER A 865 27.31 3.68 37.91
N GLY A 866 28.14 4.73 37.92
CA GLY A 866 29.57 4.72 37.49
C GLY A 866 29.97 5.87 36.54
N VAL A 867 30.13 7.11 37.01
CA VAL A 867 31.41 7.80 37.33
C VAL A 867 32.49 7.67 36.26
N PHE A 868 32.77 8.76 35.51
CA PHE A 868 34.09 9.36 35.32
C PHE A 868 33.98 10.69 34.54
N SER A 869 34.77 11.68 34.96
CA SER A 869 35.05 12.98 34.31
C SER A 869 36.41 13.45 34.85
N PRO A 870 37.09 14.45 34.28
CA PRO A 870 37.05 14.95 32.90
C PRO A 870 38.46 15.14 32.30
N ALA A 871 38.56 15.37 30.98
CA ALA A 871 39.64 16.16 30.39
C ALA A 871 39.18 16.84 29.09
N SER A 872 39.68 18.06 28.91
CA SER A 872 39.22 19.13 28.05
C SER A 872 39.95 19.24 26.69
N VAL A 873 39.37 20.07 25.83
CA VAL A 873 39.97 20.86 24.71
C VAL A 873 39.90 20.24 23.31
N GLY A 874 39.32 21.01 22.37
CA GLY A 874 39.62 20.89 20.93
C GLY A 874 38.50 21.34 19.99
N SER A 875 38.36 22.65 19.79
CA SER A 875 37.62 23.24 18.67
C SER A 875 38.24 22.85 17.32
N VAL A 876 37.46 22.34 16.36
CA VAL A 876 37.88 22.24 14.95
C VAL A 876 36.75 22.70 14.03
N GLN A 877 37.17 23.54 13.09
CA GLN A 877 36.41 24.31 12.11
C GLN A 877 35.79 23.44 11.01
N SER A 878 34.63 23.87 10.53
CA SER A 878 33.99 23.42 9.29
C SER A 878 34.77 23.84 8.04
N PRO A 879 34.88 23.02 6.99
CA PRO A 879 35.26 23.50 5.67
C PRO A 879 34.02 23.86 4.84
N ALA A 880 33.99 25.11 4.39
CA ALA A 880 33.11 25.60 3.35
C ALA A 880 33.57 25.08 1.98
N TYR A 881 32.67 24.49 1.19
CA TYR A 881 32.89 24.26 -0.24
C TYR A 881 32.11 25.29 -1.05
N SER A 882 32.86 26.10 -1.79
CA SER A 882 32.41 27.09 -2.76
C SER A 882 31.94 26.42 -4.05
N LEU A 883 30.72 26.73 -4.49
CA LEU A 883 30.23 26.43 -5.84
C LEU A 883 30.33 27.68 -6.72
N SER A 884 31.10 27.59 -7.80
CA SER A 884 31.19 28.58 -8.87
C SER A 884 30.00 28.46 -9.84
N PRO A 885 29.45 29.55 -10.39
CA PRO A 885 28.37 29.49 -11.36
C PRO A 885 28.91 29.42 -12.80
N ILE A 886 28.41 28.46 -13.58
CA ILE A 886 28.59 28.41 -15.04
C ILE A 886 27.37 29.09 -15.68
N THR A 887 27.64 30.16 -16.43
CA THR A 887 26.67 30.89 -17.27
C THR A 887 26.46 30.21 -18.63
N PRO A 888 25.27 30.35 -19.26
CA PRO A 888 25.00 29.77 -20.57
C PRO A 888 25.45 30.72 -21.70
N ARG A 889 26.05 30.14 -22.76
CA ARG A 889 26.46 30.86 -23.97
C ARG A 889 25.54 30.44 -25.12
N SER A 890 24.84 31.41 -25.72
CA SER A 890 24.02 31.23 -26.91
C SER A 890 24.73 31.68 -28.19
N SER A 891 24.39 30.97 -29.28
CA SER A 891 24.39 31.37 -30.70
C SER A 891 25.71 31.53 -31.48
N ARG A 892 25.89 30.69 -32.51
CA ARG A 892 25.82 31.03 -33.97
C ARG A 892 26.58 30.00 -34.82
N ARG A 893 25.86 29.14 -35.57
CA ARG A 893 25.69 29.24 -37.03
C ARG A 893 24.62 28.26 -37.49
#